data_AF-A0AAD4JXH5-F1
#
_entry.id   AF-A0AAD4JXH5-F1
#
_cell.length_a   1.000
_cell.length_b   1.000
_cell.length_c   1.000
_cell.angle_alpha   90.00
_cell.angle_beta   90.00
_cell.angle_gamma   90.00
#
_symmetry.space_group_name_H-M   'P 1'
#
loop_
_entity.id
_entity.type
_entity.pdbx_description
1 polymer ?
#
loop_
_entity_poly.entity_id
_entity_poly.type
_entity_poly.pdbx_seq_one_letter_code
_entity_poly.pdbx_strand_id
1 'polypeptide(L)'
;MSKFLSYYNLVSIPDPSEFLGMSTDKDPGNVIATLARNVVMIVNIRIPKTLRSWSMPEKLSAPVVYDPNSQKYVGVFGNHGLRVWDESSVDVSKCKKLKFSKSIAHLVYTEKEALVLYSDGWCDPLSKALASRKDQNEDKATQLALARSNTLSKPMVHTLPQGQQVLTFFELKTSTGELFVVRRSLSNNSKRNYNIKREGVRLTGHAVIEGDAGPQLMTIWSDKRIFMLSLAERSHESAPGQFVSMLSELNVESNLSLQGLSRNFAAIYGANYGQEGASLLVYNTQFKVVNAKQYFKVYLDFSRLWAHDEHILLAMGQNIAAVRYRTNNELLVDMLGSQINETHLTPIELDHINEEESLEAAIKFAGVRQPNDSKMQNNFPKQPLIEMRPADGNVVAFESPAIMEQELNDLIKQHVDGELVKVENGLDEVNITLMRNYFDAGPQNLAVQSIVRQLERSGAGEQEITEKLLTLFIKTQNSEHVLMCVRRYTNISEHMLAWCLRYALDNTPTTALTNGNAMETDQEDENPKPSADNELLNAVLSCSFNSVAIQKHLKQRLEVSHVQRLLQHLYVLATEPDVLLEERPNQDAASLGNLSTELQAIQWVSALMTSHVTLLTISKDEQLLSLLEQWADLLDLYATLLEPLATIMPILGNIIALKKRRNPFSTNWYNVEKIKLY
;
A
#
# COMPACT_ATOMS: atom_id res chain seq x y z
N MET A 1 4.17 14.69 7.04
CA MET A 1 2.82 14.61 6.48
C MET A 1 2.30 15.96 6.04
N SER A 2 1.61 16.03 4.90
CA SER A 2 0.81 17.19 4.52
C SER A 2 -0.28 17.42 5.57
N LYS A 3 -0.46 18.66 6.03
CA LYS A 3 -1.46 18.99 7.06
C LYS A 3 -2.22 20.25 6.68
N PHE A 4 -3.49 20.28 7.07
CA PHE A 4 -4.25 21.52 7.12
C PHE A 4 -3.81 22.32 8.35
N LEU A 5 -3.52 23.60 8.16
CA LEU A 5 -2.99 24.47 9.22
C LEU A 5 -4.13 25.26 9.90
N SER A 6 -4.84 26.05 9.10
CA SER A 6 -5.92 26.91 9.58
C SER A 6 -7.00 27.05 8.52
N TYR A 7 -8.23 27.20 9.01
CA TYR A 7 -9.44 27.46 8.25
C TYR A 7 -10.00 28.82 8.68
N TYR A 8 -10.31 29.68 7.71
CA TYR A 8 -10.99 30.96 7.97
C TYR A 8 -11.90 31.34 6.81
N ASN A 9 -12.93 32.14 7.10
CA ASN A 9 -13.82 32.67 6.09
C ASN A 9 -13.16 33.87 5.42
N LEU A 10 -13.03 33.81 4.10
CA LEU A 10 -12.41 34.85 3.27
C LEU A 10 -13.38 35.98 2.97
N VAL A 11 -14.55 35.62 2.41
CA VAL A 11 -15.58 36.59 2.01
C VAL A 11 -16.95 35.95 1.98
N SER A 12 -17.99 36.74 2.25
CA SER A 12 -19.36 36.30 2.11
C SER A 12 -19.83 36.39 0.66
N ILE A 13 -20.59 35.38 0.24
CA ILE A 13 -21.26 35.32 -1.06
C ILE A 13 -22.77 35.44 -0.78
N PRO A 14 -23.48 36.35 -1.46
CA PRO A 14 -24.93 36.47 -1.30
C PRO A 14 -25.69 35.22 -1.78
N ASP A 15 -25.29 34.67 -2.93
CA ASP A 15 -25.79 33.40 -3.45
C ASP A 15 -24.67 32.61 -4.17
N PRO A 16 -24.37 31.37 -3.75
CA PRO A 16 -23.40 30.50 -4.44
C PRO A 16 -23.77 30.19 -5.89
N SER A 17 -25.05 30.25 -6.26
CA SER A 17 -25.50 30.03 -7.65
C SER A 17 -25.10 31.17 -8.60
N GLU A 18 -24.94 32.37 -8.05
CA GLU A 18 -24.54 33.57 -8.79
C GLU A 18 -23.03 33.80 -8.79
N PHE A 19 -22.28 32.92 -8.11
CA PHE A 19 -20.82 32.97 -8.08
C PHE A 19 -20.22 32.41 -9.36
N LEU A 20 -19.49 33.26 -10.11
CA LEU A 20 -18.86 32.86 -11.37
C LEU A 20 -17.52 32.17 -11.14
N GLY A 21 -16.79 32.54 -10.08
CA GLY A 21 -15.55 31.90 -9.67
C GLY A 21 -14.47 32.89 -9.25
N MET A 22 -13.25 32.37 -9.12
CA MET A 22 -12.08 33.16 -8.77
C MET A 22 -10.95 32.98 -9.78
N SER A 23 -10.12 34.01 -9.90
CA SER A 23 -8.86 33.98 -10.65
C SER A 23 -7.72 34.56 -9.84
N THR A 24 -6.52 34.41 -10.38
CA THR A 24 -5.30 35.06 -9.89
C THR A 24 -5.35 36.57 -10.14
N ASP A 25 -4.80 37.33 -9.20
CA ASP A 25 -4.60 38.77 -9.30
C ASP A 25 -3.17 39.11 -9.76
N LYS A 26 -2.87 40.39 -9.95
CA LYS A 26 -1.53 40.92 -10.23
C LYS A 26 -0.52 40.57 -9.13
N ASP A 27 -0.90 40.75 -7.87
CA ASP A 27 -0.01 40.54 -6.73
C ASP A 27 -0.17 39.11 -6.17
N PRO A 28 0.94 38.40 -5.89
CA PRO A 28 0.88 37.04 -5.36
C PRO A 28 0.19 37.01 -3.99
N GLY A 29 -0.72 36.06 -3.80
CA GLY A 29 -1.54 35.94 -2.59
C GLY A 29 -2.81 36.81 -2.59
N ASN A 30 -3.10 37.56 -3.65
CA ASN A 30 -4.41 38.17 -3.88
C ASN A 30 -5.20 37.35 -4.91
N VAL A 31 -6.52 37.33 -4.76
CA VAL A 31 -7.45 36.67 -5.68
C VAL A 31 -8.56 37.62 -6.10
N ILE A 32 -8.96 37.47 -7.36
CA ILE A 32 -10.11 38.16 -7.93
C ILE A 32 -11.32 37.25 -7.75
N ALA A 33 -12.28 37.66 -6.93
CA ALA A 33 -13.55 36.98 -6.75
C ALA A 33 -14.65 37.68 -7.56
N THR A 34 -15.33 36.95 -8.43
CA THR A 34 -16.45 37.47 -9.23
C THR A 34 -17.79 37.02 -8.64
N LEU A 35 -18.41 37.89 -7.84
CA LEU A 35 -19.67 37.67 -7.10
C LEU A 35 -20.92 38.16 -7.86
N ALA A 36 -22.07 37.52 -7.59
CA ALA A 36 -23.41 37.97 -8.01
C ALA A 36 -23.56 38.31 -9.51
N ARG A 37 -22.64 37.78 -10.35
CA ARG A 37 -22.46 38.14 -11.77
C ARG A 37 -22.28 39.63 -12.06
N ASN A 38 -22.02 40.50 -11.10
CA ASN A 38 -21.88 41.94 -11.36
C ASN A 38 -20.95 42.67 -10.39
N VAL A 39 -20.45 41.97 -9.37
CA VAL A 39 -19.49 42.50 -8.40
C VAL A 39 -18.17 41.76 -8.58
N VAL A 40 -17.09 42.51 -8.68
CA VAL A 40 -15.72 41.98 -8.74
C VAL A 40 -14.98 42.49 -7.53
N MET A 41 -14.31 41.62 -6.79
CA MET A 41 -13.54 42.01 -5.61
C MET A 41 -12.15 41.43 -5.67
N ILE A 42 -11.18 42.23 -5.24
CA ILE A 42 -9.82 41.76 -4.99
C ILE A 42 -9.70 41.51 -3.49
N VAL A 43 -9.40 40.29 -3.11
CA VAL A 43 -9.29 39.86 -1.73
C VAL A 43 -7.89 39.31 -1.50
N ASN A 44 -7.25 39.73 -0.42
CA ASN A 44 -6.01 39.11 0.00
C ASN A 44 -6.34 37.76 0.65
N ILE A 45 -5.67 36.68 0.23
CA ILE A 45 -5.94 35.37 0.82
C ILE A 45 -5.45 35.35 2.27
N ARG A 46 -4.24 35.83 2.55
CA ARG A 46 -3.59 35.73 3.87
C ARG A 46 -4.30 36.55 4.94
N ILE A 47 -4.84 37.70 4.56
CA ILE A 47 -5.56 38.61 5.43
C ILE A 47 -6.96 38.74 4.83
N PRO A 48 -8.03 38.27 5.49
CA PRO A 48 -9.40 38.27 4.94
C PRO A 48 -9.96 39.69 4.88
N LYS A 49 -9.40 40.49 3.97
CA LYS A 49 -9.70 41.91 3.76
C LYS A 49 -9.83 42.13 2.27
N THR A 50 -10.98 42.68 1.89
CA THR A 50 -11.22 43.19 0.55
C THR A 50 -10.32 44.40 0.33
N LEU A 51 -9.46 44.32 -0.67
CA LEU A 51 -8.61 45.43 -1.08
C LEU A 51 -9.39 46.40 -1.97
N ARG A 52 -10.14 45.85 -2.94
CA ARG A 52 -10.90 46.63 -3.92
C ARG A 52 -12.18 45.93 -4.31
N SER A 53 -13.16 46.70 -4.75
CA SER A 53 -14.41 46.20 -5.29
C SER A 53 -14.90 47.09 -6.43
N TRP A 54 -15.39 46.46 -7.50
CA TRP A 54 -16.11 47.10 -8.58
C TRP A 54 -17.51 46.51 -8.66
N SER A 55 -18.51 47.38 -8.71
CA SER A 55 -19.90 46.99 -8.98
C SER A 55 -20.29 47.50 -10.36
N MET A 56 -20.89 46.62 -11.16
CA MET A 56 -21.23 46.87 -12.55
C MET A 56 -22.75 46.83 -12.74
N PRO A 57 -23.32 47.71 -13.57
CA PRO A 57 -24.75 47.64 -13.90
C PRO A 57 -25.07 46.48 -14.86
N GLU A 58 -24.11 46.06 -15.67
CA GLU A 58 -24.26 44.95 -16.62
C GLU A 58 -23.74 43.64 -16.03
N LYS A 59 -24.44 42.54 -16.27
CA LYS A 59 -24.05 41.21 -15.79
C LYS A 59 -22.86 40.64 -16.57
N LEU A 60 -21.87 40.17 -15.82
CA LEU A 60 -20.76 39.34 -16.25
C LEU A 60 -21.24 37.94 -16.60
N SER A 61 -20.62 37.34 -17.60
CA SER A 61 -20.89 35.97 -18.02
C SER A 61 -19.78 34.97 -17.67
N ALA A 62 -18.58 35.45 -17.36
CA ALA A 62 -17.40 34.66 -17.02
C ALA A 62 -16.62 35.31 -15.85
N PRO A 63 -15.79 34.55 -15.11
CA PRO A 63 -14.91 35.14 -14.12
C PRO A 63 -13.95 36.15 -14.75
N VAL A 64 -13.72 37.26 -14.05
CA VAL A 64 -12.75 38.28 -14.45
C VAL A 64 -11.34 37.74 -14.25
N VAL A 65 -10.44 38.05 -15.18
CA VAL A 65 -9.03 37.63 -15.13
C VAL A 65 -8.12 38.85 -15.31
N TYR A 66 -6.98 38.85 -14.62
CA TYR A 66 -5.91 39.82 -14.86
C TYR A 66 -5.02 39.38 -16.03
N ASP A 67 -4.80 40.26 -17.01
CA ASP A 67 -3.92 40.00 -18.14
C ASP A 67 -2.51 40.58 -17.89
N PRO A 68 -1.45 39.75 -17.78
CA PRO A 68 -0.10 40.24 -17.54
C PRO A 68 0.48 41.06 -18.70
N ASN A 69 0.06 40.78 -19.94
CA ASN A 69 0.58 41.48 -21.12
C ASN A 69 0.11 42.94 -21.16
N SER A 70 -1.19 43.17 -21.03
CA SER A 70 -1.76 44.52 -21.02
C SER A 70 -1.69 45.21 -19.66
N GLN A 71 -1.39 44.46 -18.59
CA GLN A 71 -1.44 44.90 -17.19
C GLN A 71 -2.84 45.38 -16.75
N LYS A 72 -3.89 44.81 -17.33
CA LYS A 72 -5.30 45.23 -17.14
C LYS A 72 -6.18 44.06 -16.72
N TYR A 73 -7.31 44.38 -16.09
CA TYR A 73 -8.37 43.42 -15.80
C TYR A 73 -9.30 43.27 -17.00
N VAL A 74 -9.71 42.03 -17.27
CA VAL A 74 -10.54 41.68 -18.42
C VAL A 74 -11.79 40.95 -17.94
N GLY A 75 -12.95 41.43 -18.38
CA GLY A 75 -14.25 40.85 -18.02
C GLY A 75 -15.15 40.68 -19.24
N VAL A 76 -15.92 39.60 -19.24
CA VAL A 76 -16.88 39.25 -20.30
C VAL A 76 -18.30 39.58 -19.84
N PHE A 77 -19.07 40.26 -20.70
CA PHE A 77 -20.43 40.72 -20.47
C PHE A 77 -21.36 40.13 -21.54
N GLY A 78 -22.38 39.39 -21.09
CA GLY A 78 -23.40 38.82 -21.97
C GLY A 78 -22.84 37.97 -23.13
N ASN A 79 -21.78 37.22 -22.88
CA ASN A 79 -21.05 36.32 -23.82
C ASN A 79 -20.40 36.97 -25.04
N HIS A 80 -20.77 38.20 -25.41
CA HIS A 80 -20.27 38.86 -26.62
C HIS A 80 -19.59 40.21 -26.35
N GLY A 81 -19.72 40.75 -25.14
CA GLY A 81 -19.05 41.97 -24.74
C GLY A 81 -17.78 41.66 -23.95
N LEU A 82 -16.70 42.36 -24.22
CA LEU A 82 -15.49 42.34 -23.41
C LEU A 82 -15.14 43.77 -23.02
N ARG A 83 -14.80 43.98 -21.75
CA ARG A 83 -14.20 45.25 -21.29
C ARG A 83 -12.86 44.96 -20.67
N VAL A 84 -11.96 45.92 -20.85
CA VAL A 84 -10.63 45.92 -20.28
C VAL A 84 -10.48 47.21 -19.47
N TRP A 85 -10.02 47.11 -18.22
CA TRP A 85 -9.90 48.26 -17.33
C TRP A 85 -8.68 48.17 -16.42
N ASP A 86 -8.21 49.34 -16.00
CA ASP A 86 -7.05 49.47 -15.13
C ASP A 86 -7.47 49.51 -13.66
N GLU A 87 -6.50 49.29 -12.78
CA GLU A 87 -6.65 49.33 -11.33
C GLU A 87 -7.15 50.70 -10.79
N SER A 88 -6.87 51.79 -11.50
CA SER A 88 -7.30 53.16 -11.18
C SER A 88 -8.74 53.49 -11.61
N SER A 89 -9.38 52.60 -12.38
CA SER A 89 -10.73 52.85 -12.86
C SER A 89 -11.76 52.70 -11.73
N VAL A 90 -12.47 53.78 -11.42
CA VAL A 90 -13.53 53.78 -10.40
C VAL A 90 -14.84 53.22 -10.98
N ASP A 91 -15.08 53.44 -12.27
CA ASP A 91 -16.31 53.03 -12.96
C ASP A 91 -16.01 52.30 -14.27
N VAL A 92 -16.16 50.98 -14.24
CA VAL A 92 -15.91 50.10 -15.39
C VAL A 92 -17.00 50.25 -16.46
N SER A 93 -18.15 50.89 -16.15
CA SER A 93 -19.19 51.13 -17.15
C SER A 93 -18.76 52.13 -18.23
N LYS A 94 -17.83 53.03 -17.89
CA LYS A 94 -17.25 54.02 -18.80
C LYS A 94 -16.18 53.42 -19.72
N CYS A 95 -15.66 52.24 -19.40
CA CYS A 95 -14.68 51.56 -20.23
C CYS A 95 -15.31 51.08 -21.54
N LYS A 96 -14.54 51.21 -22.64
CA LYS A 96 -15.00 50.87 -23.99
C LYS A 96 -15.42 49.40 -24.06
N LYS A 97 -16.69 49.16 -24.41
CA LYS A 97 -17.22 47.81 -24.65
C LYS A 97 -16.81 47.29 -26.02
N LEU A 98 -16.09 46.17 -26.05
CA LEU A 98 -15.64 45.50 -27.26
C LEU A 98 -16.61 44.35 -27.56
N LYS A 99 -17.40 44.49 -28.62
CA LYS A 99 -18.41 43.51 -29.07
C LYS A 99 -17.85 42.49 -30.06
N PHE A 100 -17.85 41.22 -29.71
CA PHE A 100 -17.51 40.07 -30.55
C PHE A 100 -18.76 39.53 -31.26
N SER A 101 -18.58 38.89 -32.41
CA SER A 101 -19.64 38.09 -33.06
C SER A 101 -19.65 36.67 -32.50
N LYS A 102 -18.47 36.07 -32.27
CA LYS A 102 -18.35 34.80 -31.54
C LYS A 102 -18.78 34.93 -30.08
N SER A 103 -19.36 33.85 -29.54
CA SER A 103 -19.70 33.76 -28.12
C SER A 103 -18.47 33.33 -27.32
N ILE A 104 -18.13 34.11 -26.29
CA ILE A 104 -17.03 33.86 -25.36
C ILE A 104 -17.58 33.07 -24.18
N ALA A 105 -17.02 31.89 -23.93
CA ALA A 105 -17.40 31.03 -22.82
C ALA A 105 -16.59 31.34 -21.55
N HIS A 106 -15.26 31.45 -21.67
CA HIS A 106 -14.36 31.67 -20.53
C HIS A 106 -13.15 32.55 -20.88
N LEU A 107 -12.59 33.19 -19.86
CA LEU A 107 -11.25 33.78 -19.90
C LEU A 107 -10.32 32.89 -19.08
N VAL A 108 -9.15 32.58 -19.63
CA VAL A 108 -8.17 31.71 -18.97
C VAL A 108 -6.90 32.50 -18.69
N TYR A 109 -6.49 32.51 -17.43
CA TYR A 109 -5.24 33.12 -17.02
C TYR A 109 -4.04 32.33 -17.55
N THR A 110 -3.02 33.04 -18.05
CA THR A 110 -1.71 32.50 -18.41
C THR A 110 -0.65 33.51 -17.99
N GLU A 111 0.56 33.07 -17.67
CA GLU A 111 1.66 33.95 -17.25
C GLU A 111 2.06 35.00 -18.31
N LYS A 112 1.83 34.70 -19.60
CA LYS A 112 2.19 35.58 -20.71
C LYS A 112 1.05 36.52 -21.08
N GLU A 113 -0.08 35.95 -21.50
CA GLU A 113 -1.24 36.69 -21.99
C GLU A 113 -2.51 35.88 -21.72
N ALA A 114 -3.59 36.55 -21.34
CA ALA A 114 -4.89 35.91 -21.14
C ALA A 114 -5.42 35.28 -22.44
N LEU A 115 -6.04 34.09 -22.32
CA LEU A 115 -6.64 33.39 -23.44
C LEU A 115 -8.17 33.55 -23.42
N VAL A 116 -8.74 33.80 -24.59
CA VAL A 116 -10.20 33.84 -24.79
C VAL A 116 -10.63 32.48 -25.31
N LEU A 117 -11.46 31.76 -24.53
CA LEU A 117 -12.07 30.49 -24.92
C LEU A 117 -13.50 30.76 -25.40
N TYR A 118 -13.76 30.47 -26.67
CA TYR A 118 -15.06 30.60 -27.29
C TYR A 118 -15.95 29.38 -27.04
N SER A 119 -17.26 29.54 -27.23
CA SER A 119 -18.23 28.46 -27.02
C SER A 119 -18.06 27.29 -28.00
N ASP A 120 -17.42 27.50 -29.16
CA ASP A 120 -17.05 26.47 -30.13
C ASP A 120 -15.82 25.63 -29.71
N GLY A 121 -15.20 25.93 -28.57
CA GLY A 121 -13.98 25.30 -28.09
C GLY A 121 -12.72 25.79 -28.80
N TRP A 122 -12.81 26.86 -29.58
CA TRP A 122 -11.65 27.57 -30.12
C TRP A 122 -11.06 28.52 -29.09
N CYS A 123 -9.74 28.71 -29.12
CA CYS A 123 -9.06 29.63 -28.22
C CYS A 123 -8.11 30.54 -28.99
N ASP A 124 -8.08 31.82 -28.62
CA ASP A 124 -7.12 32.79 -29.14
C ASP A 124 -6.51 33.60 -27.99
N PRO A 125 -5.23 34.00 -28.10
CA PRO A 125 -4.65 35.02 -27.22
C PRO A 125 -5.41 36.33 -27.29
N LEU A 126 -5.47 37.08 -26.18
CA LEU A 126 -6.25 38.30 -26.08
C LEU A 126 -5.93 39.30 -27.20
N SER A 127 -4.66 39.56 -27.47
CA SER A 127 -4.17 40.44 -28.56
C SER A 127 -4.75 40.03 -29.92
N LYS A 128 -4.67 38.75 -30.25
CA LYS A 128 -5.19 38.18 -31.52
C LYS A 128 -6.71 38.20 -31.58
N ALA A 129 -7.39 37.91 -30.47
CA ALA A 129 -8.84 37.98 -30.37
C ALA A 129 -9.33 39.42 -30.60
N LEU A 130 -8.63 40.42 -30.03
CA LEU A 130 -8.93 41.83 -30.21
C LEU A 130 -8.72 42.30 -31.66
N ALA A 131 -7.69 41.79 -32.34
CA ALA A 131 -7.40 42.11 -33.75
C ALA A 131 -8.42 41.45 -34.70
N SER A 132 -8.66 40.15 -34.55
CA SER A 132 -9.56 39.35 -35.41
C SER A 132 -11.05 39.62 -35.18
N ARG A 133 -11.39 40.42 -34.17
CA ARG A 133 -12.76 40.76 -33.78
C ARG A 133 -13.65 41.25 -34.94
N LYS A 134 -13.08 41.96 -35.93
CA LYS A 134 -13.83 42.50 -37.07
C LYS A 134 -13.99 41.52 -38.23
N ASP A 135 -13.16 40.48 -38.28
CA ASP A 135 -13.10 39.53 -39.39
C ASP A 135 -14.02 38.32 -39.16
N GLN A 136 -14.64 38.23 -37.99
CA GLN A 136 -15.54 37.15 -37.60
C GLN A 136 -16.96 37.38 -38.17
N ASN A 137 -17.27 36.76 -39.32
CA ASN A 137 -18.61 36.72 -39.91
C ASN A 137 -19.40 35.50 -39.40
N GLU A 138 -19.80 35.52 -38.13
CA GLU A 138 -20.66 34.47 -37.56
C GLU A 138 -21.95 35.05 -36.97
N ASP A 139 -23.07 34.36 -37.21
CA ASP A 139 -24.37 34.76 -36.72
C ASP A 139 -24.47 34.64 -35.19
N LYS A 140 -24.85 35.73 -34.53
CA LYS A 140 -24.97 35.75 -33.06
C LYS A 140 -26.01 34.75 -32.54
N ALA A 141 -27.07 34.50 -33.30
CA ALA A 141 -28.13 33.58 -32.90
C ALA A 141 -27.64 32.13 -32.85
N THR A 142 -26.83 31.71 -33.83
CA THR A 142 -26.27 30.35 -33.87
C THR A 142 -25.22 30.17 -32.77
N GLN A 143 -24.40 31.20 -32.52
CA GLN A 143 -23.42 31.21 -31.44
C GLN A 143 -24.06 31.16 -30.04
N LEU A 144 -25.18 31.87 -29.83
CA LEU A 144 -25.94 31.78 -28.58
C LEU A 144 -26.63 30.42 -28.42
N ALA A 145 -27.10 29.81 -29.50
CA ALA A 145 -27.64 28.45 -29.46
C ALA A 145 -26.54 27.44 -29.08
N LEU A 146 -25.34 27.60 -29.62
CA LEU A 146 -24.19 26.75 -29.32
C LEU A 146 -23.70 26.93 -27.87
N ALA A 147 -23.70 28.16 -27.36
CA ALA A 147 -23.40 28.45 -25.95
C ALA A 147 -24.43 27.86 -24.97
N ARG A 148 -25.67 27.56 -25.43
CA ARG A 148 -26.70 26.87 -24.64
C ARG A 148 -26.61 25.35 -24.79
N SER A 149 -26.15 24.85 -25.93
CA SER A 149 -26.02 23.41 -26.17
C SER A 149 -24.81 22.80 -25.49
N ASN A 150 -23.71 23.55 -25.40
CA ASN A 150 -22.44 23.05 -24.87
C ASN A 150 -22.02 23.90 -23.68
N THR A 151 -21.91 23.28 -22.51
CA THR A 151 -21.40 23.95 -21.30
C THR A 151 -19.93 23.61 -21.15
N LEU A 152 -19.07 24.63 -21.25
CA LEU A 152 -17.63 24.48 -21.00
C LEU A 152 -17.33 24.77 -19.53
N SER A 153 -16.50 23.94 -18.89
CA SER A 153 -16.13 24.13 -17.48
C SER A 153 -14.67 23.78 -17.18
N LYS A 154 -14.15 24.36 -16.08
CA LYS A 154 -12.77 24.18 -15.56
C LYS A 154 -11.66 24.30 -16.62
N PRO A 155 -11.61 25.39 -17.41
CA PRO A 155 -10.50 25.59 -18.33
C PRO A 155 -9.20 25.87 -17.58
N MET A 156 -8.13 25.14 -17.90
CA MET A 156 -6.82 25.27 -17.26
C MET A 156 -5.69 25.11 -18.29
N VAL A 157 -4.65 25.91 -18.16
CA VAL A 157 -3.43 25.78 -18.96
C VAL A 157 -2.39 25.02 -18.15
N HIS A 158 -1.81 24.00 -18.75
CA HIS A 158 -0.72 23.22 -18.18
C HIS A 158 0.53 23.37 -19.04
N THR A 159 1.68 23.49 -18.39
CA THR A 159 2.98 23.52 -19.07
C THR A 159 3.60 22.13 -19.02
N LEU A 160 3.83 21.52 -20.19
CA LEU A 160 4.49 20.22 -20.31
C LEU A 160 5.99 20.34 -19.99
N PRO A 161 6.68 19.24 -19.62
CA PRO A 161 8.13 19.23 -19.36
C PRO A 161 8.98 19.75 -20.54
N GLN A 162 8.45 19.66 -21.75
CA GLN A 162 9.09 20.11 -23.00
C GLN A 162 8.87 21.61 -23.27
N GLY A 163 8.25 22.35 -22.34
CA GLY A 163 7.93 23.78 -22.46
C GLY A 163 6.69 24.10 -23.32
N GLN A 164 6.02 23.09 -23.86
CA GLN A 164 4.77 23.28 -24.61
C GLN A 164 3.59 23.51 -23.67
N GLN A 165 2.71 24.45 -24.00
CA GLN A 165 1.51 24.73 -23.22
C GLN A 165 0.27 24.07 -23.83
N VAL A 166 -0.55 23.48 -22.98
CA VAL A 166 -1.76 22.76 -23.35
C VAL A 166 -2.93 23.30 -22.54
N LEU A 167 -4.01 23.64 -23.23
CA LEU A 167 -5.29 24.00 -22.63
C LEU A 167 -6.14 22.72 -22.47
N THR A 168 -6.63 22.49 -21.26
CA THR A 168 -7.60 21.43 -20.95
C THR A 168 -8.91 22.07 -20.48
N PHE A 169 -10.04 21.50 -20.88
CA PHE A 169 -11.36 21.91 -20.40
C PHE A 169 -12.36 20.75 -20.55
N PHE A 170 -13.45 20.82 -19.79
CA PHE A 170 -14.54 19.87 -19.88
C PHE A 170 -15.67 20.46 -20.74
N GLU A 171 -16.21 19.65 -21.64
CA GLU A 171 -17.33 19.99 -22.52
C GLU A 171 -18.50 19.06 -22.22
N LEU A 172 -19.57 19.60 -21.63
CA LEU A 172 -20.82 18.89 -21.40
C LEU A 172 -21.82 19.23 -22.51
N LYS A 173 -22.26 18.21 -23.25
CA LYS A 173 -23.32 18.37 -24.24
C LYS A 173 -24.68 18.23 -23.59
N THR A 174 -25.44 19.31 -23.49
CA THR A 174 -26.75 19.33 -22.80
C THR A 174 -27.78 18.42 -23.48
N SER A 175 -27.65 18.18 -24.79
CA SER A 175 -28.58 17.32 -25.55
C SER A 175 -28.42 15.82 -25.26
N THR A 176 -27.19 15.35 -25.04
CA THR A 176 -26.88 13.92 -24.81
C THR A 176 -26.50 13.61 -23.37
N GLY A 177 -26.16 14.63 -22.57
CA GLY A 177 -25.60 14.46 -21.22
C GLY A 177 -24.16 13.94 -21.22
N GLU A 178 -23.52 13.83 -22.39
CA GLU A 178 -22.15 13.31 -22.51
C GLU A 178 -21.12 14.37 -22.10
N LEU A 179 -20.14 13.93 -21.31
CA LEU A 179 -19.03 14.76 -20.84
C LEU A 179 -17.74 14.37 -21.56
N PHE A 180 -17.10 15.35 -22.19
CA PHE A 180 -15.81 15.19 -22.85
C PHE A 180 -14.73 15.98 -22.13
N VAL A 181 -13.52 15.42 -22.06
CA VAL A 181 -12.31 16.20 -21.77
C VAL A 181 -11.67 16.57 -23.08
N VAL A 182 -11.54 17.86 -23.31
CA VAL A 182 -10.89 18.40 -24.49
C VAL A 182 -9.50 18.83 -24.10
N ARG A 183 -8.51 18.30 -24.81
CA ARG A 183 -7.13 18.73 -24.75
C ARG A 183 -6.78 19.47 -26.03
N ARG A 184 -6.21 20.66 -25.89
CA ARG A 184 -5.80 21.50 -27.01
C ARG A 184 -4.37 21.99 -26.85
N SER A 185 -3.51 21.70 -27.81
CA SER A 185 -2.15 22.25 -27.85
C SER A 185 -2.19 23.72 -28.28
N LEU A 186 -1.57 24.63 -27.52
CA LEU A 186 -1.52 26.05 -27.87
C LEU A 186 -0.49 26.35 -28.96
N SER A 187 0.51 25.48 -29.16
CA SER A 187 1.52 25.63 -30.22
C SER A 187 1.00 25.14 -31.58
N ASN A 188 0.43 23.94 -31.61
CA ASN A 188 0.06 23.26 -32.86
C ASN A 188 -1.45 23.29 -33.14
N ASN A 189 -2.27 23.86 -32.25
CA ASN A 189 -3.74 23.87 -32.32
C ASN A 189 -4.39 22.48 -32.49
N SER A 190 -3.66 21.41 -32.20
CA SER A 190 -4.20 20.05 -32.24
C SER A 190 -5.23 19.89 -31.12
N LYS A 191 -6.41 19.34 -31.47
CA LYS A 191 -7.52 19.07 -30.55
C LYS A 191 -7.68 17.55 -30.39
N ARG A 192 -7.77 17.08 -29.15
CA ARG A 192 -8.16 15.71 -28.80
C ARG A 192 -9.32 15.74 -27.82
N ASN A 193 -10.30 14.87 -28.05
CA ASN A 193 -11.48 14.73 -27.21
C ASN A 193 -11.50 13.33 -26.60
N TYR A 194 -11.68 13.26 -25.28
CA TYR A 194 -11.80 12.01 -24.54
C TYR A 194 -13.21 11.93 -23.96
N ASN A 195 -13.98 10.92 -24.34
CA ASN A 195 -15.35 10.72 -23.84
C ASN A 195 -15.31 10.06 -22.46
N ILE A 196 -15.79 10.74 -21.41
CA ILE A 196 -15.85 10.16 -20.06
C ILE A 196 -17.16 9.40 -19.92
N LYS A 197 -17.11 8.10 -20.20
CA LYS A 197 -18.27 7.20 -20.05
C LYS A 197 -17.83 5.85 -19.50
N ARG A 198 -18.68 5.28 -18.65
CA ARG A 198 -18.58 3.90 -18.17
C ARG A 198 -19.98 3.31 -18.06
N GLU A 199 -20.11 2.02 -18.35
CA GLU A 199 -21.41 1.34 -18.32
C GLU A 199 -21.82 1.03 -16.88
N GLY A 200 -23.10 1.24 -16.55
CA GLY A 200 -23.68 0.91 -15.24
C GLY A 200 -23.24 1.77 -14.05
N VAL A 201 -22.39 2.80 -14.25
CA VAL A 201 -21.81 3.60 -13.16
C VAL A 201 -21.86 5.10 -13.49
N ARG A 202 -22.20 5.94 -12.51
CA ARG A 202 -22.31 7.40 -12.68
C ARG A 202 -20.99 8.10 -12.32
N LEU A 203 -20.59 9.08 -13.12
CA LEU A 203 -19.46 9.96 -12.80
C LEU A 203 -19.83 10.90 -11.65
N THR A 204 -19.04 10.92 -10.59
CA THR A 204 -19.33 11.69 -9.37
C THR A 204 -18.34 12.81 -9.14
N GLY A 205 -17.09 12.66 -9.61
CA GLY A 205 -16.06 13.67 -9.51
C GLY A 205 -15.10 13.64 -10.68
N HIS A 206 -14.64 14.81 -11.14
CA HIS A 206 -13.64 14.91 -12.21
C HIS A 206 -12.76 16.16 -12.06
N ALA A 207 -11.48 16.01 -12.36
CA ALA A 207 -10.52 17.11 -12.46
C ALA A 207 -9.33 16.72 -13.34
N VAL A 208 -8.64 17.73 -13.88
CA VAL A 208 -7.32 17.54 -14.48
C VAL A 208 -6.27 17.95 -13.45
N ILE A 209 -5.27 17.11 -13.26
CA ILE A 209 -4.20 17.25 -12.26
C ILE A 209 -2.86 17.27 -13.00
N GLU A 210 -1.88 17.96 -12.44
CA GLU A 210 -0.51 17.95 -12.93
C GLU A 210 0.21 16.68 -12.45
N GLY A 211 0.66 15.83 -13.39
CA GLY A 211 1.45 14.64 -13.12
C GLY A 211 2.86 14.73 -13.68
N ASP A 212 3.70 13.74 -13.37
CA ASP A 212 5.12 13.72 -13.73
C ASP A 212 5.41 13.86 -15.23
N ALA A 213 4.62 13.19 -16.07
CA ALA A 213 4.78 13.17 -17.51
C ALA A 213 3.91 14.21 -18.26
N GLY A 214 3.10 14.98 -17.53
CA GLY A 214 2.12 15.92 -18.08
C GLY A 214 0.78 15.89 -17.35
N PRO A 215 -0.24 16.62 -17.87
CA PRO A 215 -1.55 16.64 -17.24
C PRO A 215 -2.21 15.27 -17.29
N GLN A 216 -2.87 14.89 -16.20
CA GLN A 216 -3.61 13.64 -16.06
C GLN A 216 -5.06 13.95 -15.69
N LEU A 217 -6.00 13.22 -16.29
CA LEU A 217 -7.41 13.27 -15.92
C LEU A 217 -7.65 12.32 -14.75
N MET A 218 -8.19 12.84 -13.65
CA MET A 218 -8.70 12.06 -12.53
C MET A 218 -10.21 12.01 -12.59
N THR A 219 -10.78 10.81 -12.51
CA THR A 219 -12.23 10.60 -12.42
C THR A 219 -12.58 9.69 -11.24
N ILE A 220 -13.67 10.03 -10.55
CA ILE A 220 -14.24 9.26 -9.45
C ILE A 220 -15.67 8.90 -9.82
N TRP A 221 -16.05 7.66 -9.54
CA TRP A 221 -17.29 7.04 -9.99
C TRP A 221 -18.13 6.55 -8.82
N SER A 222 -19.44 6.35 -9.03
CA SER A 222 -20.39 5.95 -7.98
C SER A 222 -20.08 4.62 -7.29
N ASP A 223 -19.24 3.78 -7.89
CA ASP A 223 -18.71 2.55 -7.29
C ASP A 223 -17.45 2.76 -6.45
N LYS A 224 -17.15 4.02 -6.08
CA LYS A 224 -15.97 4.45 -5.30
C LYS A 224 -14.63 4.30 -6.02
N ARG A 225 -14.59 3.86 -7.28
CA ARG A 225 -13.34 3.67 -8.03
C ARG A 225 -12.79 5.01 -8.54
N ILE A 226 -11.48 5.19 -8.38
CA ILE A 226 -10.69 6.29 -8.93
C ILE A 226 -9.95 5.79 -10.17
N PHE A 227 -10.10 6.49 -11.29
CA PHE A 227 -9.36 6.24 -12.52
C PHE A 227 -8.49 7.44 -12.88
N MET A 228 -7.31 7.16 -13.44
CA MET A 228 -6.37 8.15 -13.94
C MET A 228 -6.06 7.89 -15.40
N LEU A 229 -6.12 8.94 -16.23
CA LEU A 229 -5.76 8.88 -17.64
C LEU A 229 -4.66 9.89 -17.93
N SER A 230 -3.56 9.45 -18.55
CA SER A 230 -2.53 10.37 -19.01
C SER A 230 -3.01 11.16 -20.23
N LEU A 231 -3.01 12.49 -20.14
CA LEU A 231 -3.32 13.37 -21.27
C LEU A 231 -2.04 13.78 -22.03
N ALA A 232 -0.96 12.98 -21.97
CA ALA A 232 0.26 13.22 -22.74
C ALA A 232 0.05 13.02 -24.26
N GLU A 233 0.91 13.61 -25.11
CA GLU A 233 0.75 13.58 -26.59
C GLU A 233 0.82 12.16 -27.19
N ARG A 234 1.44 11.23 -26.47
CA ARG A 234 1.62 9.83 -26.90
C ARG A 234 0.70 8.83 -26.20
N SER A 235 -0.29 9.27 -25.41
CA SER A 235 -1.23 8.32 -24.81
C SER A 235 -2.19 7.77 -25.87
N HIS A 236 -2.21 6.43 -25.99
CA HIS A 236 -3.20 5.67 -26.77
C HIS A 236 -4.38 5.21 -25.91
N GLU A 237 -4.36 5.52 -24.62
CA GLU A 237 -5.39 5.15 -23.66
C GLU A 237 -6.69 5.92 -23.91
N SER A 238 -7.81 5.20 -23.85
CA SER A 238 -9.15 5.77 -23.85
C SER A 238 -9.59 6.11 -22.43
N ALA A 239 -10.39 7.18 -22.27
CA ALA A 239 -11.06 7.46 -21.00
C ALA A 239 -11.99 6.30 -20.60
N PRO A 240 -12.10 5.96 -19.30
CA PRO A 240 -11.66 6.72 -18.13
C PRO A 240 -10.19 6.59 -17.71
N GLY A 241 -9.39 5.74 -18.38
CA GLY A 241 -7.99 5.48 -18.05
C GLY A 241 -7.78 4.25 -17.18
N GLN A 242 -6.64 4.18 -16.49
CA GLN A 242 -6.28 3.06 -15.61
C GLN A 242 -6.94 3.19 -14.23
N PHE A 243 -7.40 2.08 -13.68
CA PHE A 243 -7.86 2.01 -12.30
C PHE A 243 -6.69 2.23 -11.34
N VAL A 244 -6.90 3.08 -10.33
CA VAL A 244 -5.84 3.47 -9.38
C VAL A 244 -6.13 2.96 -7.98
N SER A 245 -7.28 3.32 -7.40
CA SER A 245 -7.63 3.01 -6.02
C SER A 245 -9.14 3.19 -5.76
N MET A 246 -9.58 2.82 -4.55
CA MET A 246 -10.93 3.02 -4.05
C MET A 246 -10.99 4.19 -3.06
N LEU A 247 -11.98 5.06 -3.18
CA LEU A 247 -12.26 6.13 -2.22
C LEU A 247 -13.26 5.63 -1.16
N SER A 248 -12.74 5.23 0.01
CA SER A 248 -13.58 4.74 1.11
C SER A 248 -14.16 5.83 2.02
N GLU A 249 -13.56 7.02 2.03
CA GLU A 249 -13.84 8.03 3.06
C GLU A 249 -15.06 8.93 2.79
N LEU A 250 -15.45 9.11 1.53
CA LEU A 250 -16.53 10.02 1.13
C LEU A 250 -17.72 9.24 0.58
N ASN A 251 -18.92 9.80 0.74
CA ASN A 251 -20.11 9.28 0.11
C ASN A 251 -20.14 9.68 -1.37
N VAL A 252 -20.03 8.67 -2.22
CA VAL A 252 -19.95 8.81 -3.67
C VAL A 252 -21.32 8.76 -4.35
N GLU A 253 -22.40 8.62 -3.57
CA GLU A 253 -23.78 8.88 -4.03
C GLU A 253 -24.06 10.37 -4.23
N SER A 254 -23.28 11.23 -3.58
CA SER A 254 -23.33 12.68 -3.73
C SER A 254 -22.28 13.16 -4.75
N ASN A 255 -22.43 14.40 -5.26
CA ASN A 255 -21.45 14.97 -6.19
C ASN A 255 -20.17 15.36 -5.45
N LEU A 256 -19.02 15.01 -6.03
CA LEU A 256 -17.72 15.33 -5.47
C LEU A 256 -17.07 16.49 -6.24
N SER A 257 -16.56 17.45 -5.49
CA SER A 257 -15.78 18.55 -6.05
C SER A 257 -14.30 18.21 -6.00
N LEU A 258 -13.66 18.18 -7.17
CA LEU A 258 -12.25 17.87 -7.34
C LEU A 258 -11.48 19.05 -7.96
N GLN A 259 -10.27 19.27 -7.47
CA GLN A 259 -9.34 20.27 -7.98
C GLN A 259 -7.89 19.79 -7.83
N GLY A 260 -7.07 19.90 -8.89
CA GLY A 260 -5.62 19.67 -8.78
C GLY A 260 -4.95 20.77 -7.95
N LEU A 261 -4.08 20.38 -7.02
CA LEU A 261 -3.35 21.29 -6.12
C LEU A 261 -1.92 21.55 -6.61
N SER A 262 -1.18 20.48 -6.79
CA SER A 262 0.22 20.50 -7.23
C SER A 262 0.55 19.17 -7.89
N ARG A 263 1.81 18.99 -8.30
CA ARG A 263 2.34 17.72 -8.79
C ARG A 263 1.92 16.57 -7.87
N ASN A 264 1.16 15.62 -8.42
CA ASN A 264 0.67 14.42 -7.73
C ASN A 264 -0.28 14.65 -6.52
N PHE A 265 -0.84 15.84 -6.33
CA PHE A 265 -1.81 16.12 -5.25
C PHE A 265 -3.15 16.65 -5.76
N ALA A 266 -4.24 16.07 -5.28
CA ALA A 266 -5.61 16.45 -5.58
C ALA A 266 -6.36 16.85 -4.30
N ALA A 267 -7.17 17.91 -4.39
CA ALA A 267 -8.18 18.22 -3.38
C ALA A 267 -9.51 17.57 -3.76
N ILE A 268 -10.13 16.89 -2.80
CA ILE A 268 -11.44 16.25 -2.97
C ILE A 268 -12.36 16.73 -1.86
N TYR A 269 -13.51 17.31 -2.20
CA TYR A 269 -14.56 17.69 -1.26
C TYR A 269 -15.83 16.88 -1.53
N GLY A 270 -16.42 16.32 -0.48
CA GLY A 270 -17.65 15.53 -0.58
C GLY A 270 -18.32 15.28 0.76
N ALA A 271 -19.52 14.69 0.73
CA ALA A 271 -20.22 14.25 1.92
C ALA A 271 -19.46 13.10 2.60
N ASN A 272 -19.54 13.00 3.93
CA ASN A 272 -18.90 11.90 4.65
C ASN A 272 -19.65 10.58 4.43
N TYR A 273 -18.91 9.47 4.36
CA TYR A 273 -19.52 8.15 4.34
C TYR A 273 -20.01 7.76 5.74
N GLY A 274 -21.32 7.50 5.89
CA GLY A 274 -21.91 7.04 7.15
C GLY A 274 -21.98 8.05 8.29
N GLN A 275 -21.62 9.32 8.05
CA GLN A 275 -21.65 10.41 9.03
C GLN A 275 -22.28 11.66 8.43
N GLU A 276 -22.92 12.48 9.27
CA GLU A 276 -23.46 13.77 8.84
C GLU A 276 -22.32 14.79 8.59
N GLY A 277 -22.44 15.60 7.54
CA GLY A 277 -21.46 16.63 7.18
C GLY A 277 -20.61 16.30 5.95
N ALA A 278 -19.52 17.05 5.78
CA ALA A 278 -18.61 16.93 4.64
C ALA A 278 -17.15 16.86 5.09
N SER A 279 -16.27 16.39 4.20
CA SER A 279 -14.83 16.45 4.39
C SER A 279 -14.14 16.99 3.14
N LEU A 280 -13.09 17.77 3.38
CA LEU A 280 -12.07 18.11 2.39
C LEU A 280 -10.85 17.23 2.62
N LEU A 281 -10.42 16.54 1.56
CA LEU A 281 -9.30 15.62 1.55
C LEU A 281 -8.19 16.17 0.65
N VAL A 282 -6.94 15.97 1.05
CA VAL A 282 -5.77 16.04 0.15
C VAL A 282 -5.37 14.62 -0.17
N TYR A 283 -5.61 14.21 -1.42
CA TYR A 283 -5.29 12.90 -1.95
C TYR A 283 -3.98 12.96 -2.74
N ASN A 284 -3.03 12.07 -2.42
CA ASN A 284 -1.80 11.91 -3.18
C ASN A 284 -2.02 10.83 -4.24
N THR A 285 -1.87 11.20 -5.51
CA THR A 285 -2.12 10.31 -6.66
C THR A 285 -0.99 9.31 -6.90
N GLN A 286 0.23 9.61 -6.46
CA GLN A 286 1.41 8.75 -6.64
C GLN A 286 1.40 7.58 -5.65
N PHE A 287 1.12 7.86 -4.39
CA PHE A 287 1.05 6.85 -3.32
C PHE A 287 -0.35 6.33 -3.05
N LYS A 288 -1.36 6.92 -3.71
CA LYS A 288 -2.75 6.50 -3.68
C LYS A 288 -3.38 6.54 -2.27
N VAL A 289 -2.98 7.53 -1.47
CA VAL A 289 -3.41 7.69 -0.07
C VAL A 289 -3.98 9.07 0.18
N VAL A 290 -4.83 9.18 1.20
CA VAL A 290 -5.28 10.47 1.74
C VAL A 290 -4.26 10.97 2.75
N ASN A 291 -3.66 12.13 2.50
CA ASN A 291 -2.61 12.71 3.34
C ASN A 291 -3.17 13.62 4.43
N ALA A 292 -4.26 14.34 4.15
CA ALA A 292 -4.84 15.29 5.09
C ALA A 292 -6.36 15.31 4.95
N LYS A 293 -7.05 15.52 6.07
CA LYS A 293 -8.51 15.57 6.16
C LYS A 293 -8.97 16.73 7.02
N GLN A 294 -9.99 17.45 6.55
CA GLN A 294 -10.65 18.53 7.27
C GLN A 294 -12.16 18.30 7.23
N TYR A 295 -12.78 18.18 8.40
CA TYR A 295 -14.22 17.98 8.54
C TYR A 295 -14.99 19.30 8.55
N PHE A 296 -16.19 19.26 7.97
CA PHE A 296 -17.19 20.32 7.96
C PHE A 296 -18.52 19.77 8.46
N LYS A 297 -19.25 20.60 9.23
CA LYS A 297 -20.53 20.20 9.84
C LYS A 297 -21.64 19.94 8.82
N VAL A 298 -21.59 20.60 7.67
CA VAL A 298 -22.65 20.57 6.65
C VAL A 298 -22.02 20.28 5.30
N TYR A 299 -22.68 19.41 4.54
CA TYR A 299 -22.38 19.16 3.14
C TYR A 299 -23.27 20.03 2.24
N LEU A 300 -22.69 20.56 1.17
CA LEU A 300 -23.41 21.34 0.17
C LEU A 300 -23.05 20.86 -1.24
N ASP A 301 -24.04 20.37 -1.97
CA ASP A 301 -23.88 19.78 -3.32
C ASP A 301 -23.27 20.73 -4.36
N PHE A 302 -23.46 22.04 -4.21
CA PHE A 302 -22.98 23.06 -5.14
C PHE A 302 -21.61 23.62 -4.78
N SER A 303 -20.92 23.04 -3.80
CA SER A 303 -19.60 23.48 -3.37
C SER A 303 -18.60 23.38 -4.50
N ARG A 304 -17.77 24.40 -4.68
CA ARG A 304 -16.71 24.44 -5.70
C ARG A 304 -15.36 24.70 -5.04
N LEU A 305 -14.32 24.13 -5.64
CA LEU A 305 -12.94 24.22 -5.17
C LEU A 305 -12.08 25.03 -6.15
N TRP A 306 -11.18 25.83 -5.59
CA TRP A 306 -10.08 26.46 -6.29
C TRP A 306 -8.80 26.26 -5.49
N ALA A 307 -7.68 26.23 -6.19
CA ALA A 307 -6.36 26.14 -5.59
C ALA A 307 -5.55 27.37 -5.99
N HIS A 308 -4.97 28.05 -5.01
CA HIS A 308 -4.04 29.15 -5.26
C HIS A 308 -2.96 29.18 -4.18
N ASP A 309 -1.69 29.21 -4.60
CA ASP A 309 -0.53 29.11 -3.72
C ASP A 309 -0.66 27.91 -2.74
N GLU A 310 -0.54 28.18 -1.43
CA GLU A 310 -0.70 27.21 -0.34
C GLU A 310 -2.14 27.16 0.23
N HIS A 311 -3.14 27.63 -0.52
CA HIS A 311 -4.51 27.74 -0.05
C HIS A 311 -5.49 27.03 -0.97
N ILE A 312 -6.34 26.21 -0.36
CA ILE A 312 -7.53 25.65 -1.00
C ILE A 312 -8.69 26.57 -0.65
N LEU A 313 -9.31 27.14 -1.67
CA LEU A 313 -10.45 28.01 -1.52
C LEU A 313 -11.71 27.21 -1.82
N LEU A 314 -12.64 27.16 -0.88
CA LEU A 314 -13.84 26.34 -0.93
C LEU A 314 -15.07 27.23 -0.72
N ALA A 315 -15.96 27.27 -1.72
CA ALA A 315 -17.23 27.96 -1.58
C ALA A 315 -18.22 27.08 -0.82
N MET A 316 -18.53 27.44 0.43
CA MET A 316 -19.51 26.76 1.29
C MET A 316 -20.67 27.70 1.61
N GLY A 317 -21.77 27.52 0.90
CA GLY A 317 -23.01 28.24 1.16
C GLY A 317 -22.83 29.73 0.89
N GLN A 318 -22.95 30.54 1.94
CA GLN A 318 -22.81 31.99 1.87
C GLN A 318 -21.39 32.49 2.16
N ASN A 319 -20.38 31.61 2.27
CA ASN A 319 -19.01 32.02 2.54
C ASN A 319 -18.01 31.28 1.64
N ILE A 320 -16.98 31.98 1.20
CA ILE A 320 -15.76 31.36 0.69
C ILE A 320 -14.84 31.15 1.87
N ALA A 321 -14.42 29.91 2.07
CA ALA A 321 -13.41 29.58 3.05
C ALA A 321 -12.05 29.40 2.40
N ALA A 322 -11.01 29.83 3.10
CA ALA A 322 -9.63 29.52 2.77
C ALA A 322 -9.09 28.50 3.77
N VAL A 323 -8.64 27.37 3.24
CA VAL A 323 -7.97 26.31 3.98
C VAL A 323 -6.50 26.33 3.58
N ARG A 324 -5.64 26.69 4.52
CA ARG A 324 -4.20 26.63 4.27
C ARG A 324 -3.71 25.19 4.37
N TYR A 325 -2.99 24.73 3.36
CA TYR A 325 -2.37 23.41 3.32
C TYR A 325 -0.86 23.54 3.18
N ARG A 326 -0.12 22.60 3.74
CA ARG A 326 1.32 22.48 3.52
C ARG A 326 1.59 21.11 2.90
N THR A 327 2.23 21.11 1.74
CA THR A 327 2.73 19.89 1.10
C THR A 327 4.12 19.58 1.64
N ASN A 328 4.32 18.41 2.23
CA ASN A 328 5.66 17.95 2.59
C ASN A 328 6.30 17.22 1.40
N ASN A 329 7.63 17.25 1.31
CA ASN A 329 8.36 16.41 0.38
C ASN A 329 8.05 14.93 0.64
N GLU A 330 7.90 14.17 -0.44
CA GLU A 330 7.50 12.78 -0.49
C GLU A 330 8.50 11.86 0.25
N LEU A 331 8.31 11.66 1.55
CA LEU A 331 9.03 10.65 2.31
C LEU A 331 8.10 9.48 2.58
N LEU A 332 8.50 8.28 2.16
CA LEU A 332 7.71 7.05 2.35
C LEU A 332 7.38 6.81 3.84
N VAL A 333 8.28 7.24 4.73
CA VAL A 333 8.17 7.16 6.19
C VAL A 333 6.97 7.96 6.73
N ASP A 334 6.60 9.06 6.07
CA ASP A 334 5.44 9.88 6.48
C ASP A 334 4.09 9.19 6.17
N MET A 335 4.07 8.09 5.41
CA MET A 335 2.85 7.37 5.01
C MET A 335 2.68 6.00 5.68
N LEU A 336 3.70 5.50 6.36
CA LEU A 336 3.59 4.29 7.18
C LEU A 336 2.64 4.58 8.35
N GLY A 337 1.46 3.96 8.33
CA GLY A 337 0.41 4.10 9.35
C GLY A 337 -0.85 4.86 8.91
N SER A 338 -0.84 5.60 7.79
CA SER A 338 -2.06 6.26 7.29
C SER A 338 -3.06 5.31 6.61
N GLN A 339 -2.64 4.06 6.36
CA GLN A 339 -3.50 3.00 5.80
C GLN A 339 -4.25 2.19 6.86
N ILE A 340 -4.00 2.42 8.15
CA ILE A 340 -4.68 1.72 9.24
C ILE A 340 -6.03 2.41 9.49
N ASN A 341 -7.00 2.18 8.58
CA ASN A 341 -8.39 2.48 8.88
C ASN A 341 -8.97 1.28 9.63
N GLU A 342 -9.23 1.44 10.93
CA GLU A 342 -9.92 0.48 11.82
C GLU A 342 -11.39 0.20 11.45
N THR A 343 -11.84 0.65 10.28
CA THR A 343 -13.23 0.45 9.83
C THR A 343 -13.26 -0.75 8.88
N HIS A 344 -13.57 -1.91 9.46
CA HIS A 344 -14.11 -3.11 8.81
C HIS A 344 -13.83 -3.23 7.30
N LEU A 345 -12.85 -4.08 6.95
CA LEU A 345 -12.73 -4.69 5.62
C LEU A 345 -14.12 -5.18 5.19
N THR A 346 -14.76 -4.45 4.29
CA THR A 346 -15.99 -4.92 3.64
C THR A 346 -15.58 -5.94 2.58
N PRO A 347 -16.34 -7.03 2.40
CA PRO A 347 -16.00 -8.09 1.47
C PRO A 347 -16.29 -7.62 0.04
N ILE A 348 -15.37 -6.88 -0.58
CA ILE A 348 -15.44 -6.47 -1.99
C ILE A 348 -14.06 -6.61 -2.65
N GLU A 349 -13.30 -7.63 -2.27
CA GLU A 349 -12.15 -8.13 -3.05
C GLU A 349 -12.54 -9.38 -3.85
N LEU A 350 -13.74 -9.37 -4.45
CA LEU A 350 -14.21 -10.42 -5.36
C LEU A 350 -14.44 -9.93 -6.79
N ASP A 351 -14.13 -8.67 -7.11
CA ASP A 351 -14.07 -8.23 -8.50
C ASP A 351 -12.64 -8.32 -8.99
N HIS A 352 -12.40 -9.38 -9.77
CA HIS A 352 -11.22 -9.61 -10.57
C HIS A 352 -10.61 -8.30 -11.09
N ILE A 353 -9.31 -8.14 -10.84
CA ILE A 353 -8.48 -7.23 -11.62
C ILE A 353 -8.74 -7.62 -13.08
N ASN A 354 -9.38 -6.72 -13.84
CA ASN A 354 -9.82 -6.96 -15.23
C ASN A 354 -8.63 -6.98 -16.22
N GLU A 355 -7.53 -7.65 -15.85
CA GLU A 355 -6.42 -7.98 -16.75
C GLU A 355 -6.86 -9.05 -17.77
N GLU A 356 -7.90 -9.83 -17.47
CA GLU A 356 -8.47 -10.84 -18.36
C GLU A 356 -9.07 -10.23 -19.63
N GLU A 357 -9.69 -9.04 -19.58
CA GLU A 357 -10.22 -8.38 -20.78
C GLU A 357 -9.09 -7.89 -21.71
N SER A 358 -7.95 -7.49 -21.14
CA SER A 358 -6.75 -7.10 -21.90
C SER A 358 -6.01 -8.31 -22.49
N LEU A 359 -5.98 -9.43 -21.75
CA LEU A 359 -5.43 -10.70 -22.19
C LEU A 359 -6.31 -11.34 -23.27
N GLU A 360 -7.63 -11.31 -23.09
CA GLU A 360 -8.60 -11.79 -24.09
C GLU A 360 -8.54 -10.95 -25.38
N ALA A 361 -8.33 -9.64 -25.27
CA ALA A 361 -8.12 -8.78 -26.44
C ALA A 361 -6.80 -9.11 -27.17
N ALA A 362 -5.75 -9.47 -26.44
CA ALA A 362 -4.48 -9.93 -27.01
C ALA A 362 -4.58 -11.34 -27.64
N ILE A 363 -5.38 -12.23 -27.06
CA ILE A 363 -5.62 -13.60 -27.54
C ILE A 363 -6.53 -13.62 -28.78
N LYS A 364 -7.50 -12.69 -28.88
CA LYS A 364 -8.42 -12.58 -30.03
C LYS A 364 -7.75 -12.11 -31.34
N PHE A 365 -6.46 -11.74 -31.33
CA PHE A 365 -5.73 -11.32 -32.54
C PHE A 365 -4.80 -12.40 -33.14
N ALA A 366 -4.87 -13.66 -32.70
CA ALA A 366 -4.17 -14.78 -33.35
C ALA A 366 -5.11 -15.59 -34.25
N GLY A 367 -5.74 -14.92 -35.22
CA GLY A 367 -6.50 -15.58 -36.27
C GLY A 367 -5.57 -16.26 -37.29
N VAL A 368 -5.72 -17.59 -37.38
CA VAL A 368 -5.29 -18.49 -38.47
C VAL A 368 -3.81 -18.91 -38.48
N ARG A 369 -3.53 -20.03 -37.79
CA ARG A 369 -2.70 -21.11 -38.36
C ARG A 369 -3.35 -22.47 -38.13
N GLN A 370 -3.44 -23.22 -39.23
CA GLN A 370 -3.97 -24.58 -39.30
C GLN A 370 -3.16 -25.56 -38.43
N PRO A 371 -3.81 -26.66 -38.00
CA PRO A 371 -3.22 -27.63 -37.08
C PRO A 371 -2.25 -28.53 -37.85
N ASN A 372 -1.02 -28.68 -37.35
CA ASN A 372 -0.17 -29.81 -37.69
C ASN A 372 0.01 -30.63 -36.42
N ASP A 373 -0.53 -31.85 -36.47
CA ASP A 373 -0.22 -32.94 -35.57
C ASP A 373 1.29 -33.20 -35.54
N SER A 374 1.90 -33.14 -34.35
CA SER A 374 3.08 -33.95 -34.04
C SER A 374 3.20 -34.18 -32.54
N LYS A 375 2.78 -35.38 -32.15
CA LYS A 375 3.33 -36.29 -31.13
C LYS A 375 4.29 -35.68 -30.10
N MET A 376 3.96 -35.98 -28.84
CA MET A 376 4.84 -35.94 -27.68
C MET A 376 6.32 -36.20 -28.01
N GLN A 377 7.17 -35.24 -27.64
CA GLN A 377 8.51 -35.51 -27.14
C GLN A 377 8.80 -34.53 -25.99
N ASN A 378 8.88 -35.10 -24.79
CA ASN A 378 9.53 -34.52 -23.63
C ASN A 378 10.93 -34.04 -24.03
N ASN A 379 11.16 -32.73 -23.97
CA ASN A 379 12.50 -32.13 -23.98
C ASN A 379 12.47 -30.88 -23.10
N PHE A 380 12.44 -31.07 -21.78
CA PHE A 380 13.20 -30.16 -20.93
C PHE A 380 14.68 -30.53 -21.13
N PRO A 381 15.59 -29.57 -21.38
CA PRO A 381 17.00 -29.88 -21.30
C PRO A 381 17.31 -30.25 -19.85
N LYS A 382 17.50 -31.54 -19.59
CA LYS A 382 18.24 -32.00 -18.41
C LYS A 382 19.62 -31.34 -18.51
N GLN A 383 19.90 -30.34 -17.68
CA GLN A 383 21.27 -30.00 -17.39
C GLN A 383 21.91 -31.27 -16.81
N PRO A 384 23.06 -31.72 -17.33
CA PRO A 384 23.74 -32.86 -16.75
C PRO A 384 24.16 -32.48 -15.33
N LEU A 385 23.73 -33.28 -14.35
CA LEU A 385 24.41 -33.40 -13.07
C LEU A 385 25.90 -33.55 -13.38
N ILE A 386 26.70 -32.59 -12.91
CA ILE A 386 28.16 -32.65 -13.03
C ILE A 386 28.58 -33.91 -12.27
N GLU A 387 29.10 -34.90 -13.01
CA GLU A 387 29.72 -36.09 -12.44
C GLU A 387 30.82 -35.65 -11.46
N MET A 388 30.58 -35.89 -10.16
CA MET A 388 31.60 -35.76 -9.14
C MET A 388 32.75 -36.70 -9.50
N ARG A 389 33.96 -36.14 -9.65
CA ARG A 389 35.16 -36.97 -9.80
C ARG A 389 35.38 -37.76 -8.51
N PRO A 390 35.72 -39.05 -8.59
CA PRO A 390 36.06 -39.83 -7.41
C PRO A 390 37.27 -39.19 -6.70
N ALA A 391 37.19 -39.15 -5.37
CA ALA A 391 38.20 -38.52 -4.52
C ALA A 391 39.52 -39.28 -4.61
N ASP A 392 40.49 -38.71 -5.34
CA ASP A 392 41.89 -39.08 -5.17
C ASP A 392 42.32 -38.58 -3.79
N GLY A 393 42.63 -39.53 -2.89
CA GLY A 393 42.79 -39.38 -1.43
C GLY A 393 43.88 -38.42 -0.91
N ASN A 394 44.18 -37.33 -1.63
CA ASN A 394 45.06 -36.24 -1.23
C ASN A 394 44.39 -34.85 -1.24
N VAL A 395 43.16 -34.71 -1.75
CA VAL A 395 42.41 -33.44 -1.69
C VAL A 395 40.93 -33.73 -1.46
N VAL A 396 40.42 -33.42 -0.27
CA VAL A 396 38.97 -33.36 -0.03
C VAL A 396 38.45 -32.15 -0.80
N ALA A 397 37.47 -32.36 -1.69
CA ALA A 397 36.78 -31.29 -2.37
C ALA A 397 35.99 -30.49 -1.32
N PHE A 398 36.59 -29.42 -0.80
CA PHE A 398 35.92 -28.50 0.10
C PHE A 398 35.34 -27.37 -0.76
N GLU A 399 34.04 -27.40 -0.98
CA GLU A 399 33.32 -26.28 -1.58
C GLU A 399 33.29 -25.12 -0.59
N SER A 400 33.54 -23.92 -1.08
CA SER A 400 33.59 -22.75 -0.20
C SER A 400 32.22 -22.52 0.46
N PRO A 401 32.15 -22.03 1.71
CA PRO A 401 30.88 -21.76 2.40
C PRO A 401 29.93 -20.88 1.59
N ALA A 402 30.46 -19.98 0.78
CA ALA A 402 29.68 -19.11 -0.10
C ALA A 402 29.02 -19.85 -1.27
N ILE A 403 29.66 -20.92 -1.80
CA ILE A 403 29.08 -21.75 -2.87
C ILE A 403 28.02 -22.67 -2.26
N MET A 404 28.30 -23.25 -1.09
CA MET A 404 27.31 -24.03 -0.34
C MET A 404 26.11 -23.18 0.09
N GLU A 405 26.31 -21.95 0.56
CA GLU A 405 25.23 -21.00 0.84
C GLU A 405 24.45 -20.62 -0.42
N GLN A 406 25.13 -20.53 -1.57
CA GLN A 406 24.48 -20.19 -2.84
C GLN A 406 23.67 -21.36 -3.39
N GLU A 407 24.18 -22.58 -3.28
CA GLU A 407 23.47 -23.83 -3.61
C GLU A 407 22.34 -24.11 -2.62
N LEU A 408 22.55 -23.83 -1.33
CA LEU A 408 21.52 -23.91 -0.30
C LEU A 408 20.44 -22.85 -0.52
N ASN A 409 20.81 -21.62 -0.87
CA ASN A 409 19.85 -20.58 -1.25
C ASN A 409 19.09 -20.94 -2.54
N ASP A 410 19.74 -21.61 -3.48
CA ASP A 410 19.08 -22.09 -4.70
C ASP A 410 18.20 -23.33 -4.42
N LEU A 411 18.53 -24.16 -3.43
CA LEU A 411 17.68 -25.21 -2.87
C LEU A 411 16.49 -24.64 -2.09
N ILE A 412 16.69 -23.58 -1.29
CA ILE A 412 15.65 -22.85 -0.55
C ILE A 412 14.69 -22.17 -1.53
N LYS A 413 15.20 -21.60 -2.64
CA LYS A 413 14.36 -21.09 -3.73
C LYS A 413 13.57 -22.20 -4.44
N GLN A 414 14.10 -23.42 -4.49
CA GLN A 414 13.39 -24.59 -5.01
C GLN A 414 12.39 -25.19 -4.02
N HIS A 415 12.56 -24.96 -2.70
CA HIS A 415 11.69 -25.43 -1.61
C HIS A 415 10.69 -24.37 -1.11
N VAL A 416 10.39 -23.33 -1.91
CA VAL A 416 9.14 -22.60 -1.74
C VAL A 416 8.02 -23.49 -2.27
N ASP A 417 7.56 -24.43 -1.44
CA ASP A 417 6.56 -25.44 -1.78
C ASP A 417 5.16 -24.83 -1.85
N GLY A 418 4.86 -24.24 -3.00
CA GLY A 418 3.49 -24.08 -3.49
C GLY A 418 3.19 -25.21 -4.48
N GLU A 419 2.74 -26.37 -4.00
CA GLU A 419 2.40 -27.48 -4.89
C GLU A 419 1.01 -27.25 -5.53
N LEU A 420 0.99 -27.13 -6.85
CA LEU A 420 -0.21 -26.96 -7.67
C LEU A 420 -0.95 -28.31 -7.78
N VAL A 421 -1.74 -28.66 -6.77
CA VAL A 421 -2.52 -29.91 -6.80
C VAL A 421 -3.71 -29.75 -7.74
N LYS A 422 -3.58 -30.29 -8.97
CA LYS A 422 -4.72 -30.53 -9.85
C LYS A 422 -5.51 -31.72 -9.32
N VAL A 423 -6.71 -31.46 -8.80
CA VAL A 423 -7.64 -32.51 -8.41
C VAL A 423 -8.46 -32.89 -9.64
N GLU A 424 -8.37 -34.15 -10.09
CA GLU A 424 -9.02 -34.65 -11.32
C GLU A 424 -10.56 -34.75 -11.26
N ASN A 425 -11.22 -34.13 -10.28
CA ASN A 425 -12.68 -34.18 -10.15
C ASN A 425 -13.32 -32.79 -10.30
N GLY A 426 -13.52 -32.38 -11.56
CA GLY A 426 -14.77 -31.77 -12.02
C GLY A 426 -15.03 -30.28 -11.79
N LEU A 427 -14.11 -29.49 -11.22
CA LEU A 427 -14.15 -28.03 -11.29
C LEU A 427 -12.71 -27.51 -11.38
N ASP A 428 -12.41 -26.77 -12.45
CA ASP A 428 -11.13 -26.10 -12.67
C ASP A 428 -10.86 -25.10 -11.53
N GLU A 429 -10.18 -25.54 -10.47
CA GLU A 429 -9.62 -24.67 -9.44
C GLU A 429 -8.15 -25.06 -9.21
N VAL A 430 -7.25 -24.18 -9.65
CA VAL A 430 -5.84 -24.20 -9.25
C VAL A 430 -5.78 -23.94 -7.75
N ASN A 431 -5.39 -24.94 -6.97
CA ASN A 431 -5.18 -24.80 -5.53
C ASN A 431 -3.75 -24.30 -5.26
N ILE A 432 -3.65 -23.20 -4.51
CA ILE A 432 -2.41 -22.75 -3.88
C ILE A 432 -2.57 -23.07 -2.40
N THR A 433 -1.97 -24.17 -1.94
CA THR A 433 -1.88 -24.46 -0.50
C THR A 433 -0.61 -23.84 0.03
N LEU A 434 -0.74 -22.95 1.01
CA LEU A 434 0.41 -22.43 1.75
C LEU A 434 1.00 -23.55 2.60
N MET A 435 2.20 -23.98 2.20
CA MET A 435 3.19 -24.78 2.93
C MET A 435 2.67 -26.10 3.53
N ARG A 436 3.20 -27.22 3.01
CA ARG A 436 3.05 -28.54 3.62
C ARG A 436 4.35 -28.89 4.32
N ASN A 437 4.31 -29.06 5.65
CA ASN A 437 5.45 -29.60 6.37
C ASN A 437 5.56 -31.12 6.08
N TYR A 438 6.77 -31.66 5.99
CA TYR A 438 7.04 -33.08 5.69
C TYR A 438 6.35 -34.03 6.68
N PHE A 439 6.14 -33.57 7.92
CA PHE A 439 5.47 -34.32 8.99
C PHE A 439 3.95 -34.08 9.08
N ASP A 440 3.34 -33.38 8.12
CA ASP A 440 1.89 -33.10 8.09
C ASP A 440 1.12 -34.03 7.12
N ALA A 441 0.28 -34.89 7.68
CA ALA A 441 -0.68 -35.71 6.92
C ALA A 441 -1.91 -34.92 6.43
N GLY A 442 -2.06 -33.67 6.85
CA GLY A 442 -3.20 -32.80 6.56
C GLY A 442 -4.42 -33.09 7.46
N PRO A 443 -5.46 -32.24 7.39
CA PRO A 443 -6.67 -32.45 8.18
C PRO A 443 -7.39 -33.73 7.73
N GLN A 444 -7.49 -34.70 8.63
CA GLN A 444 -8.20 -35.96 8.38
C GLN A 444 -9.72 -35.77 8.19
N ASN A 445 -10.28 -34.68 8.71
CA ASN A 445 -11.70 -34.38 8.65
C ASN A 445 -12.03 -33.43 7.49
N LEU A 446 -12.92 -33.86 6.60
CA LEU A 446 -13.37 -33.10 5.43
C LEU A 446 -13.94 -31.72 5.80
N ALA A 447 -14.61 -31.62 6.96
CA ALA A 447 -15.19 -30.37 7.45
C ALA A 447 -14.10 -29.36 7.84
N VAL A 448 -13.08 -29.80 8.58
CA VAL A 448 -11.93 -28.97 8.96
C VAL A 448 -11.16 -28.54 7.72
N GLN A 449 -10.95 -29.46 6.77
CA GLN A 449 -10.32 -29.14 5.50
C GLN A 449 -11.11 -28.09 4.71
N SER A 450 -12.44 -28.17 4.72
CA SER A 450 -13.30 -27.17 4.05
C SER A 450 -13.23 -25.80 4.71
N ILE A 451 -13.15 -25.72 6.05
CA ILE A 451 -13.03 -24.47 6.80
C ILE A 451 -11.66 -23.85 6.55
N VAL A 452 -10.59 -24.64 6.61
CA VAL A 452 -9.24 -24.19 6.28
C VAL A 452 -9.20 -23.64 4.86
N ARG A 453 -9.76 -24.38 3.89
CA ARG A 453 -9.87 -23.94 2.49
C ARG A 453 -10.67 -22.64 2.35
N GLN A 454 -11.77 -22.48 3.08
CA GLN A 454 -12.56 -21.25 3.04
C GLN A 454 -11.79 -20.06 3.62
N LEU A 455 -11.04 -20.27 4.70
CA LEU A 455 -10.22 -19.22 5.30
C LEU A 455 -9.04 -18.83 4.42
N GLU A 456 -8.36 -19.81 3.80
CA GLU A 456 -7.30 -19.59 2.80
C GLU A 456 -7.86 -18.87 1.56
N ARG A 457 -9.02 -19.28 1.04
CA ARG A 457 -9.71 -18.58 -0.07
C ARG A 457 -10.16 -17.16 0.30
N SER A 458 -10.42 -16.90 1.57
CA SER A 458 -10.77 -15.57 2.06
C SER A 458 -9.57 -14.64 2.23
N GLY A 459 -8.35 -15.10 1.92
CA GLY A 459 -7.12 -14.30 2.05
C GLY A 459 -6.71 -14.06 3.51
N ALA A 460 -7.23 -14.83 4.46
CA ALA A 460 -6.86 -14.70 5.87
C ALA A 460 -5.38 -15.05 6.05
N GLY A 461 -4.64 -14.22 6.80
CA GLY A 461 -3.23 -14.50 7.10
C GLY A 461 -3.07 -15.70 8.04
N GLU A 462 -1.92 -16.37 8.00
CA GLU A 462 -1.64 -17.55 8.85
C GLU A 462 -1.94 -17.33 10.33
N GLN A 463 -1.62 -16.14 10.85
CA GLN A 463 -1.88 -15.79 12.25
C GLN A 463 -3.39 -15.74 12.58
N GLU A 464 -4.23 -15.25 11.66
CA GLU A 464 -5.68 -15.19 11.85
C GLU A 464 -6.31 -16.58 11.74
N ILE A 465 -5.81 -17.38 10.79
CA ILE A 465 -6.24 -18.76 10.59
C ILE A 465 -5.91 -19.60 11.82
N THR A 466 -4.66 -19.54 12.29
CA THR A 466 -4.21 -20.26 13.49
C THR A 466 -4.98 -19.82 14.72
N GLU A 467 -5.24 -18.53 14.91
CA GLU A 467 -5.99 -18.04 16.06
C GLU A 467 -7.43 -18.57 16.09
N LYS A 468 -8.13 -18.57 14.95
CA LYS A 468 -9.50 -19.10 14.84
C LYS A 468 -9.55 -20.63 14.96
N LEU A 469 -8.60 -21.34 14.35
CA LEU A 469 -8.60 -22.81 14.37
C LEU A 469 -8.14 -23.38 15.70
N LEU A 470 -7.02 -22.90 16.25
CA LEU A 470 -6.51 -23.39 17.54
C LEU A 470 -7.50 -23.07 18.68
N THR A 471 -8.24 -21.96 18.61
CA THR A 471 -9.35 -21.70 19.55
C THR A 471 -10.52 -22.64 19.46
N LEU A 472 -10.84 -23.13 18.28
CA LEU A 472 -11.85 -24.17 18.13
C LEU A 472 -11.33 -25.53 18.59
N PHE A 473 -10.09 -25.90 18.24
CA PHE A 473 -9.53 -27.22 18.56
C PHE A 473 -9.21 -27.39 20.04
N ILE A 474 -8.70 -26.35 20.71
CA ILE A 474 -8.46 -26.37 22.16
C ILE A 474 -9.78 -26.46 22.93
N LYS A 475 -10.83 -25.74 22.49
CA LYS A 475 -12.17 -25.83 23.11
C LYS A 475 -12.85 -27.18 22.91
N THR A 476 -12.57 -27.85 21.79
CA THR A 476 -13.14 -29.15 21.45
C THR A 476 -12.31 -30.33 21.95
N GLN A 477 -11.19 -30.06 22.65
CA GLN A 477 -10.27 -31.04 23.21
C GLN A 477 -9.73 -32.06 22.18
N ASN A 478 -9.48 -31.62 20.94
CA ASN A 478 -8.95 -32.49 19.89
C ASN A 478 -7.43 -32.28 19.71
N SER A 479 -6.61 -33.14 20.33
CA SER A 479 -5.15 -33.05 20.29
C SER A 479 -4.56 -33.26 18.89
N GLU A 480 -5.14 -34.12 18.06
CA GLU A 480 -4.66 -34.40 16.69
C GLU A 480 -4.79 -33.18 15.78
N HIS A 481 -5.89 -32.44 15.88
CA HIS A 481 -6.10 -31.23 15.09
C HIS A 481 -5.28 -30.04 15.57
N VAL A 482 -4.99 -29.96 16.88
CA VAL A 482 -4.01 -28.99 17.41
C VAL A 482 -2.61 -29.31 16.87
N LEU A 483 -2.20 -30.58 16.91
CA LEU A 483 -0.90 -31.02 16.37
C LEU A 483 -0.76 -30.69 14.88
N MET A 484 -1.81 -30.96 14.09
CA MET A 484 -1.85 -30.59 12.67
C MET A 484 -1.68 -29.08 12.45
N CYS A 485 -2.41 -28.24 13.19
CA CYS A 485 -2.27 -26.79 13.07
C CYS A 485 -0.88 -26.30 13.45
N VAL A 486 -0.31 -26.86 14.52
CA VAL A 486 1.04 -26.50 14.97
C VAL A 486 2.09 -26.98 13.98
N ARG A 487 1.89 -28.10 13.27
CA ARG A 487 2.80 -28.61 12.23
C ARG A 487 2.71 -27.86 10.90
N ARG A 488 1.50 -27.47 10.50
CA ARG A 488 1.21 -26.86 9.20
C ARG A 488 1.57 -25.37 9.14
N TYR A 489 1.25 -24.61 10.17
CA TYR A 489 1.46 -23.16 10.15
C TYR A 489 2.77 -22.78 10.82
N THR A 490 3.50 -21.87 10.18
CA THR A 490 4.81 -21.42 10.69
C THR A 490 4.69 -20.18 11.55
N ASN A 491 3.72 -19.31 11.26
CA ASN A 491 3.50 -18.06 11.98
C ASN A 491 2.34 -18.17 12.99
N ILE A 492 2.64 -18.70 14.18
CA ILE A 492 1.68 -18.84 15.27
C ILE A 492 1.93 -17.71 16.28
N SER A 493 0.86 -17.01 16.71
CA SER A 493 0.98 -15.95 17.71
C SER A 493 1.45 -16.47 19.07
N GLU A 494 2.23 -15.69 19.82
CA GLU A 494 2.78 -16.08 21.12
C GLU A 494 1.68 -16.32 22.17
N HIS A 495 0.56 -15.59 22.06
CA HIS A 495 -0.62 -15.85 22.88
C HIS A 495 -1.16 -17.26 22.64
N MET A 496 -1.25 -17.68 21.38
CA MET A 496 -1.79 -18.99 21.00
C MET A 496 -0.81 -20.12 21.31
N LEU A 497 0.50 -19.89 21.15
CA LEU A 497 1.54 -20.83 21.58
C LEU A 497 1.50 -21.08 23.09
N ALA A 498 1.39 -20.04 23.92
CA ALA A 498 1.26 -20.21 25.37
C ALA A 498 0.00 -21.01 25.76
N TRP A 499 -1.07 -20.89 24.97
CA TRP A 499 -2.32 -21.61 25.21
C TRP A 499 -2.26 -23.06 24.72
N CYS A 500 -1.58 -23.33 23.60
CA CYS A 500 -1.24 -24.68 23.16
C CYS A 500 -0.31 -25.39 24.15
N LEU A 501 0.67 -24.67 24.70
CA LEU A 501 1.61 -25.21 25.70
C LEU A 501 0.88 -25.57 27.00
N ARG A 502 -0.02 -24.71 27.49
CA ARG A 502 -0.88 -25.06 28.64
C ARG A 502 -1.72 -26.30 28.34
N TYR A 503 -2.38 -26.33 27.19
CA TYR A 503 -3.21 -27.46 26.76
C TYR A 503 -2.41 -28.77 26.63
N ALA A 504 -1.17 -28.73 26.14
CA ALA A 504 -0.29 -29.90 26.07
C ALA A 504 0.12 -30.40 27.47
N LEU A 505 0.34 -29.49 28.42
CA LEU A 505 0.70 -29.84 29.81
C LEU A 505 -0.50 -30.36 30.61
N ASP A 506 -1.71 -29.88 30.32
CA ASP A 506 -2.96 -30.32 30.97
C ASP A 506 -3.38 -31.74 30.51
N ASN A 507 -3.12 -32.10 29.24
CA ASN A 507 -3.55 -33.39 28.66
C ASN A 507 -2.55 -34.53 28.80
N THR A 508 -1.32 -34.25 29.21
CA THR A 508 -0.31 -35.29 29.44
C THR A 508 -0.46 -35.79 30.88
N PRO A 509 -0.82 -37.06 31.15
CA PRO A 509 -1.03 -37.52 32.51
C PRO A 509 0.28 -37.52 33.30
N THR A 510 0.27 -36.93 34.49
CA THR A 510 1.34 -37.09 35.48
C THR A 510 1.26 -38.52 35.99
N THR A 511 2.27 -39.35 35.74
CA THR A 511 2.52 -40.54 36.56
C THR A 511 2.97 -40.09 37.94
N ALA A 512 2.03 -39.56 38.72
CA ALA A 512 2.14 -39.43 40.16
C ALA A 512 1.14 -40.41 40.76
N LEU A 513 1.66 -41.59 41.11
CA LEU A 513 1.03 -42.48 42.08
C LEU A 513 0.55 -41.65 43.27
N THR A 514 -0.75 -41.40 43.34
CA THR A 514 -1.40 -40.85 44.52
C THR A 514 -2.51 -41.81 44.94
N ASN A 515 -2.27 -42.39 46.12
CA ASN A 515 -3.05 -43.35 46.90
C ASN A 515 -4.54 -43.45 46.57
N GLY A 516 -4.95 -44.63 46.09
CA GLY A 516 -6.33 -45.11 46.18
C GLY A 516 -6.92 -45.53 44.84
N ASN A 517 -6.53 -46.70 44.33
CA ASN A 517 -7.45 -47.64 43.72
C ASN A 517 -6.80 -49.02 43.64
N ALA A 518 -7.47 -49.99 44.24
CA ALA A 518 -7.09 -51.38 44.28
C ALA A 518 -7.62 -52.13 43.05
N MET A 519 -6.92 -53.23 42.74
CA MET A 519 -7.24 -54.36 41.88
C MET A 519 -6.75 -54.36 40.42
N GLU A 520 -5.66 -55.14 40.27
CA GLU A 520 -5.50 -56.30 39.37
C GLU A 520 -5.58 -56.06 37.85
N THR A 521 -4.45 -56.19 37.17
CA THR A 521 -4.07 -57.46 36.52
C THR A 521 -2.64 -57.39 35.96
N ASP A 522 -1.94 -58.51 36.11
CA ASP A 522 -0.56 -58.74 35.65
C ASP A 522 -0.45 -58.71 34.12
N GLN A 523 0.59 -58.05 33.60
CA GLN A 523 1.44 -58.58 32.54
C GLN A 523 2.71 -57.72 32.42
N GLU A 524 3.84 -58.35 32.75
CA GLU A 524 5.19 -57.91 32.43
C GLU A 524 5.35 -57.89 30.90
N ASP A 525 5.65 -56.73 30.32
CA ASP A 525 6.29 -56.63 29.01
C ASP A 525 7.33 -55.52 29.05
N GLU A 526 8.55 -55.91 28.67
CA GLU A 526 9.78 -55.14 28.68
C GLU A 526 9.72 -53.95 27.68
N ASN A 527 10.35 -52.84 28.08
CA ASN A 527 10.62 -51.60 27.33
C ASN A 527 9.40 -50.68 27.03
N PRO A 528 9.19 -49.59 27.79
CA PRO A 528 8.29 -48.54 27.36
C PRO A 528 8.93 -47.77 26.19
N LYS A 529 8.44 -47.99 24.97
CA LYS A 529 8.62 -47.04 23.86
C LYS A 529 8.17 -45.64 24.33
N PRO A 530 8.87 -44.54 23.97
CA PRO A 530 8.45 -43.20 24.34
C PRO A 530 7.04 -42.96 23.79
N SER A 531 6.11 -42.82 24.73
CA SER A 531 4.67 -42.72 24.50
C SER A 531 4.31 -41.50 23.65
N ALA A 532 3.34 -41.67 22.75
CA ALA A 532 2.74 -40.64 21.90
C ALA A 532 2.30 -39.35 22.63
N ASP A 533 2.25 -39.36 23.96
CA ASP A 533 1.78 -38.25 24.78
C ASP A 533 2.71 -37.01 24.79
N ASN A 534 4.01 -37.15 24.49
CA ASN A 534 4.91 -36.00 24.41
C ASN A 534 5.02 -35.40 22.99
N GLU A 535 4.38 -36.00 21.98
CA GLU A 535 4.47 -35.55 20.59
C GLU A 535 3.92 -34.13 20.41
N LEU A 536 2.79 -33.82 21.06
CA LEU A 536 2.21 -32.48 21.04
C LEU A 536 3.09 -31.45 21.76
N LEU A 537 3.68 -31.83 22.89
CA LEU A 537 4.56 -30.93 23.65
C LEU A 537 5.84 -30.63 22.84
N ASN A 538 6.44 -31.66 22.22
CA ASN A 538 7.60 -31.51 21.35
C ASN A 538 7.30 -30.67 20.11
N ALA A 539 6.13 -30.86 19.49
CA ALA A 539 5.70 -30.05 18.35
C ALA A 539 5.51 -28.57 18.72
N VAL A 540 4.96 -28.27 19.89
CA VAL A 540 4.85 -26.87 20.37
C VAL A 540 6.22 -26.31 20.73
N LEU A 541 7.08 -27.08 21.38
CA LEU A 541 8.44 -26.66 21.73
C LEU A 541 9.31 -26.40 20.50
N SER A 542 9.07 -27.11 19.39
CA SER A 542 9.74 -26.89 18.10
C SER A 542 9.38 -25.56 17.41
N CYS A 543 8.35 -24.86 17.86
CA CYS A 543 7.94 -23.58 17.26
C CYS A 543 8.90 -22.44 17.61
N SER A 544 9.15 -21.56 16.64
CA SER A 544 9.88 -20.30 16.84
C SER A 544 9.00 -19.28 17.58
N PHE A 545 9.56 -18.54 18.54
CA PHE A 545 8.82 -17.52 19.28
C PHE A 545 9.71 -16.31 19.62
N ASN A 546 9.09 -15.15 19.85
CA ASN A 546 9.77 -13.99 20.40
C ASN A 546 9.85 -14.08 21.93
N SER A 547 11.08 -14.14 22.47
CA SER A 547 11.34 -14.30 23.90
C SER A 547 10.76 -13.19 24.77
N VAL A 548 10.58 -11.97 24.26
CA VAL A 548 10.02 -10.84 25.03
C VAL A 548 8.49 -10.86 25.00
N ALA A 549 7.90 -11.15 23.84
CA ALA A 549 6.45 -11.13 23.66
C ALA A 549 5.76 -12.29 24.43
N ILE A 550 6.38 -13.47 24.44
CA ILE A 550 5.80 -14.66 25.08
C ILE A 550 5.76 -14.56 26.62
N GLN A 551 6.67 -13.81 27.25
CA GLN A 551 6.80 -13.72 28.71
C GLN A 551 5.50 -13.32 29.41
N LYS A 552 4.80 -12.31 28.88
CA LYS A 552 3.54 -11.81 29.45
C LYS A 552 2.46 -12.91 29.40
N HIS A 553 2.43 -13.67 28.32
CA HIS A 553 1.44 -14.72 28.11
C HIS A 553 1.74 -15.97 28.95
N LEU A 554 3.01 -16.37 29.08
CA LEU A 554 3.43 -17.45 29.97
C LEU A 554 3.05 -17.14 31.42
N LYS A 555 3.35 -15.92 31.90
CA LYS A 555 3.03 -15.49 33.28
C LYS A 555 1.53 -15.50 33.59
N GLN A 556 0.68 -15.25 32.59
CA GLN A 556 -0.77 -15.24 32.77
C GLN A 556 -1.40 -16.64 32.73
N ARG A 557 -0.73 -17.62 32.13
CA ARG A 557 -1.35 -18.91 31.76
C ARG A 557 -0.72 -20.11 32.43
N LEU A 558 0.55 -20.07 32.84
CA LEU A 558 1.22 -21.18 33.49
C LEU A 558 1.16 -21.06 35.01
N GLU A 559 1.09 -22.22 35.65
CA GLU A 559 1.14 -22.36 37.12
C GLU A 559 2.48 -23.01 37.50
N VAL A 560 2.86 -22.96 38.78
CA VAL A 560 4.17 -23.45 39.24
C VAL A 560 4.36 -24.94 38.92
N SER A 561 3.32 -25.75 39.02
CA SER A 561 3.32 -27.18 38.63
C SER A 561 3.67 -27.38 37.15
N HIS A 562 3.10 -26.55 36.27
CA HIS A 562 3.38 -26.56 34.83
C HIS A 562 4.83 -26.18 34.53
N VAL A 563 5.36 -25.18 35.24
CA VAL A 563 6.75 -24.73 35.07
C VAL A 563 7.75 -25.78 35.54
N GLN A 564 7.51 -26.43 36.68
CA GLN A 564 8.38 -27.52 37.16
C GLN A 564 8.44 -28.68 36.16
N ARG A 565 7.28 -29.09 35.65
CA ARG A 565 7.18 -30.16 34.63
C ARG A 565 7.91 -29.79 33.35
N LEU A 566 7.73 -28.56 32.88
CA LEU A 566 8.37 -28.07 31.67
C LEU A 566 9.89 -27.96 31.83
N LEU A 567 10.38 -27.49 33.00
CA LEU A 567 11.81 -27.44 33.30
C LEU A 567 12.45 -28.83 33.35
N GLN A 568 11.75 -29.82 33.90
CA GLN A 568 12.22 -31.21 33.92
C GLN A 568 12.25 -31.80 32.50
N HIS A 569 11.20 -31.57 31.70
CA HIS A 569 11.14 -32.05 30.31
C HIS A 569 12.22 -31.40 29.43
N LEU A 570 12.45 -30.09 29.58
CA LEU A 570 13.51 -29.36 28.86
C LEU A 570 14.91 -29.83 29.28
N TYR A 571 15.10 -30.28 30.54
CA TYR A 571 16.38 -30.78 31.01
C TYR A 571 16.73 -32.12 30.35
N VAL A 572 15.73 -33.01 30.24
CA VAL A 572 15.86 -34.28 29.50
C VAL A 572 16.18 -34.00 28.03
N LEU A 573 15.47 -33.07 27.38
CA LEU A 573 15.73 -32.67 26.00
C LEU A 573 17.14 -32.09 25.77
N ALA A 574 17.73 -31.43 26.77
CA ALA A 574 19.07 -30.85 26.67
C ALA A 574 20.19 -31.86 26.98
N THR A 575 19.88 -32.97 27.67
CA THR A 575 20.90 -33.91 28.19
C THR A 575 20.92 -35.23 27.42
N GLU A 576 19.77 -35.70 26.91
CA GLU A 576 19.67 -36.97 26.18
C GLU A 576 19.93 -36.79 24.67
N PRO A 577 20.96 -37.43 24.09
CA PRO A 577 21.30 -37.25 22.69
C PRO A 577 20.35 -37.94 21.71
N ASP A 578 19.48 -38.82 22.19
CA ASP A 578 18.56 -39.63 21.37
C ASP A 578 17.18 -38.98 21.17
N VAL A 579 16.88 -37.87 21.88
CA VAL A 579 15.58 -37.18 21.80
C VAL A 579 15.72 -35.88 21.00
N LEU A 580 15.25 -35.92 19.75
CA LEU A 580 15.28 -34.78 18.82
C LEU A 580 13.92 -34.10 18.70
N LEU A 581 13.89 -32.77 18.68
CA LEU A 581 12.70 -32.01 18.28
C LEU A 581 12.47 -32.10 16.76
N GLU A 582 11.21 -31.93 16.35
CA GLU A 582 10.83 -31.94 14.93
C GLU A 582 11.49 -30.80 14.16
N GLU A 583 12.10 -31.12 13.01
CA GLU A 583 12.70 -30.12 12.12
C GLU A 583 11.62 -29.21 11.50
N ARG A 584 11.87 -27.90 11.51
CA ARG A 584 10.96 -26.88 10.97
C ARG A 584 11.63 -26.03 9.88
N PRO A 585 10.90 -25.64 8.81
CA PRO A 585 11.48 -24.92 7.67
C PRO A 585 12.01 -23.51 8.00
N ASN A 586 11.63 -22.93 9.15
CA ASN A 586 12.11 -21.61 9.60
C ASN A 586 13.39 -21.68 10.45
N GLN A 587 13.87 -22.88 10.79
CA GLN A 587 15.13 -23.04 11.52
C GLN A 587 16.26 -23.12 10.50
N ASP A 588 17.30 -22.31 10.68
CA ASP A 588 18.46 -22.27 9.78
C ASP A 588 18.98 -23.71 9.57
N ALA A 589 18.72 -24.24 8.36
CA ALA A 589 19.04 -25.60 7.92
C ALA A 589 20.55 -25.90 7.88
N ALA A 590 21.39 -24.95 8.32
CA ALA A 590 22.83 -25.09 8.45
C ALA A 590 23.27 -25.75 9.77
N SER A 591 22.36 -25.97 10.73
CA SER A 591 22.68 -26.64 11.98
C SER A 591 22.40 -28.15 11.89
N LEU A 592 23.45 -28.96 11.76
CA LEU A 592 23.34 -30.42 11.81
C LEU A 592 23.00 -30.88 13.25
N GLY A 593 21.88 -31.59 13.41
CA GLY A 593 21.60 -32.47 14.55
C GLY A 593 21.13 -31.80 15.84
N ASN A 594 21.45 -32.41 16.99
CA ASN A 594 20.98 -32.08 18.35
C ASN A 594 21.16 -30.61 18.78
N LEU A 595 22.05 -29.87 18.11
CA LEU A 595 22.37 -28.49 18.45
C LEU A 595 21.16 -27.54 18.33
N SER A 596 20.26 -27.78 17.38
CA SER A 596 19.04 -26.99 17.23
C SER A 596 18.06 -27.22 18.40
N THR A 597 17.97 -28.47 18.86
CA THR A 597 17.14 -28.88 19.98
C THR A 597 17.67 -28.32 21.30
N GLU A 598 18.98 -28.41 21.53
CA GLU A 598 19.65 -27.84 22.71
C GLU A 598 19.48 -26.31 22.77
N LEU A 599 19.69 -25.61 21.66
CA LEU A 599 19.53 -24.16 21.59
C LEU A 599 18.09 -23.74 21.88
N GLN A 600 17.12 -24.46 21.33
CA GLN A 600 15.70 -24.20 21.55
C GLN A 600 15.29 -24.47 22.99
N ALA A 601 15.81 -25.54 23.61
CA ALA A 601 15.59 -25.82 25.03
C ALA A 601 16.12 -24.68 25.91
N ILE A 602 17.33 -24.19 25.64
CA ILE A 602 17.94 -23.06 26.37
C ILE A 602 17.11 -21.77 26.18
N GLN A 603 16.60 -21.51 24.98
CA GLN A 603 15.74 -20.35 24.72
C GLN A 603 14.42 -20.42 25.51
N TRP A 604 13.78 -21.59 25.57
CA TRP A 604 12.58 -21.81 26.37
C TRP A 604 12.86 -21.66 27.87
N VAL A 605 13.95 -22.22 28.38
CA VAL A 605 14.38 -22.02 29.77
C VAL A 605 14.61 -20.55 30.07
N SER A 606 15.29 -19.81 29.20
CA SER A 606 15.48 -18.36 29.36
C SER A 606 14.15 -17.60 29.46
N ALA A 607 13.17 -17.93 28.62
CA ALA A 607 11.84 -17.32 28.64
C ALA A 607 11.04 -17.69 29.90
N LEU A 608 11.18 -18.92 30.41
CA LEU A 608 10.54 -19.36 31.66
C LEU A 608 11.16 -18.68 32.87
N MET A 609 12.49 -18.66 32.96
CA MET A 609 13.21 -18.01 34.04
C MET A 609 12.84 -16.54 34.12
N THR A 610 12.90 -15.81 33.00
CA THR A 610 12.57 -14.37 32.95
C THR A 610 11.10 -14.07 33.28
N SER A 611 10.16 -14.91 32.84
CA SER A 611 8.73 -14.70 33.13
C SER A 611 8.35 -15.01 34.58
N HIS A 612 9.03 -15.97 35.24
CA HIS A 612 8.67 -16.49 36.56
C HIS A 612 9.74 -16.24 37.65
N VAL A 613 10.71 -15.34 37.43
CA VAL A 613 11.81 -15.02 38.38
C VAL A 613 11.30 -14.83 39.82
N THR A 614 10.22 -14.07 40.02
CA THR A 614 9.71 -13.78 41.35
C THR A 614 9.07 -14.99 42.01
N LEU A 615 8.49 -15.91 41.24
CA LEU A 615 7.89 -17.13 41.77
C LEU A 615 8.96 -18.16 42.12
N LEU A 616 9.96 -18.32 41.24
CA LEU A 616 11.07 -19.25 41.42
C LEU A 616 12.01 -18.86 42.57
N THR A 617 12.18 -17.56 42.82
CA THR A 617 13.01 -17.07 43.96
C THR A 617 12.33 -17.17 45.32
N ILE A 618 10.99 -17.20 45.36
CA ILE A 618 10.20 -17.27 46.60
C ILE A 618 9.85 -18.73 46.96
N SER A 619 9.75 -19.62 45.97
CA SER A 619 9.44 -21.03 46.18
C SER A 619 10.53 -21.72 47.01
N LYS A 620 10.11 -22.48 48.03
CA LYS A 620 10.96 -23.33 48.88
C LYS A 620 10.84 -24.81 48.55
N ASP A 621 10.42 -25.13 47.33
CA ASP A 621 10.26 -26.51 46.91
C ASP A 621 11.63 -27.16 46.68
N GLU A 622 11.93 -28.21 47.43
CA GLU A 622 13.21 -28.93 47.35
C GLU A 622 13.42 -29.55 45.97
N GLN A 623 12.35 -29.98 45.29
CA GLN A 623 12.46 -30.59 43.96
C GLN A 623 12.85 -29.54 42.91
N LEU A 624 12.20 -28.37 42.96
CA LEU A 624 12.52 -27.26 42.06
C LEU A 624 13.94 -26.73 42.28
N LEU A 625 14.39 -26.64 43.54
CA LEU A 625 15.75 -26.22 43.87
C LEU A 625 16.79 -27.21 43.32
N SER A 626 16.57 -28.52 43.48
CA SER A 626 17.46 -29.54 42.92
C SER A 626 17.51 -29.50 41.38
N LEU A 627 16.39 -29.22 40.71
CA LEU A 627 16.34 -29.05 39.27
C LEU A 627 17.07 -27.77 38.81
N LEU A 628 16.96 -26.68 39.58
CA LEU A 628 17.68 -25.44 39.28
C LEU A 628 19.19 -25.59 39.49
N GLU A 629 19.62 -26.37 40.48
CA GLU A 629 21.03 -26.74 40.67
C GLU A 629 21.54 -27.58 39.49
N GLN A 630 20.77 -28.57 39.03
CA GLN A 630 21.11 -29.36 37.84
C GLN A 630 21.24 -28.50 36.57
N TRP A 631 20.35 -27.53 36.38
CA TRP A 631 20.45 -26.57 35.28
C TRP A 631 21.65 -25.62 35.42
N ALA A 632 21.99 -25.22 36.64
CA ALA A 632 23.17 -24.37 36.89
C ALA A 632 24.46 -25.12 36.53
N ASP A 633 24.62 -26.36 36.97
CA ASP A 633 25.77 -27.20 36.65
C ASP A 633 25.92 -27.42 35.14
N LEU A 634 24.80 -27.67 34.45
CA LEU A 634 24.76 -27.84 33.00
C LEU A 634 25.13 -26.54 32.27
N LEU A 635 24.62 -25.37 32.70
CA LEU A 635 24.97 -24.08 32.08
C LEU A 635 26.42 -23.69 32.33
N ASP A 636 26.96 -24.00 33.52
CA ASP A 636 28.38 -23.80 33.83
C ASP A 636 29.26 -24.70 32.94
N LEU A 637 28.85 -25.95 32.72
CA LEU A 637 29.52 -26.84 31.75
C LEU A 637 29.53 -26.21 30.35
N TYR A 638 28.40 -25.74 29.82
CA TYR A 638 28.36 -25.07 28.51
C TYR A 638 29.24 -23.81 28.46
N ALA A 639 29.25 -23.00 29.51
CA ALA A 639 30.08 -21.80 29.59
C ALA A 639 31.58 -22.15 29.54
N THR A 640 32.01 -23.20 30.26
CA THR A 640 33.42 -23.66 30.21
C THR A 640 33.81 -24.26 28.87
N LEU A 641 32.88 -24.84 28.11
CA LEU A 641 33.13 -25.43 26.79
C LEU A 641 33.17 -24.38 25.66
N LEU A 642 32.46 -23.26 25.82
CA LEU A 642 32.42 -22.17 24.83
C LEU A 642 33.77 -21.46 24.65
N GLU A 643 34.55 -21.29 25.73
CA GLU A 643 35.87 -20.64 25.67
C GLU A 643 36.87 -21.42 24.78
N PRO A 644 37.11 -22.73 24.97
CA PRO A 644 37.91 -23.54 24.06
C PRO A 644 37.37 -23.51 22.63
N LEU A 645 36.06 -23.63 22.43
CA LEU A 645 35.46 -23.65 21.09
C LEU A 645 35.71 -22.33 20.34
N ALA A 646 35.59 -21.19 21.03
CA ALA A 646 35.88 -19.87 20.48
C ALA A 646 37.35 -19.70 20.08
N THR A 647 38.30 -20.36 20.77
CA THR A 647 39.72 -20.36 20.38
C THR A 647 40.03 -21.29 19.21
N ILE A 648 39.31 -22.40 19.09
CA ILE A 648 39.52 -23.44 18.07
C ILE A 648 38.89 -23.03 16.73
N MET A 649 37.72 -22.39 16.75
CA MET A 649 36.99 -21.95 15.55
C MET A 649 37.83 -21.10 14.57
N PRO A 650 38.59 -20.07 14.98
CA PRO A 650 39.46 -19.33 14.07
C PRO A 650 40.68 -20.15 13.60
N ILE A 651 41.14 -21.13 14.37
CA ILE A 651 42.22 -22.03 13.97
C ILE A 651 41.73 -22.96 12.85
N LEU A 652 40.53 -23.52 13.01
CA LEU A 652 39.86 -24.31 11.97
C LEU A 652 39.55 -23.48 10.72
N GLY A 653 39.03 -22.25 10.88
CA GLY A 653 38.81 -21.34 9.75
C GLY A 653 40.09 -21.02 8.97
N ASN A 654 41.23 -20.87 9.65
CA ASN A 654 42.53 -20.68 9.00
C ASN A 654 43.04 -21.92 8.27
N ILE A 655 42.75 -23.12 8.79
CA ILE A 655 43.08 -24.40 8.16
C ILE A 655 42.21 -24.62 6.92
N ILE A 656 40.90 -24.38 7.03
CA ILE A 656 39.92 -24.50 5.94
C ILE A 656 40.24 -23.51 4.81
N ALA A 657 40.64 -22.28 5.14
CA ALA A 657 41.01 -21.26 4.15
C ALA A 657 42.42 -21.42 3.54
N LEU A 658 43.15 -22.51 3.86
CA LEU A 658 44.51 -22.80 3.38
C LEU A 658 45.52 -21.64 3.58
N LYS A 659 45.28 -20.74 4.54
CA LYS A 659 46.20 -19.64 4.83
C LYS A 659 47.36 -20.18 5.66
N LYS A 660 48.55 -20.28 5.07
CA LYS A 660 49.78 -20.58 5.82
C LYS A 660 49.92 -19.58 6.97
N ARG A 661 50.10 -20.10 8.19
CA ARG A 661 50.44 -19.30 9.37
C ARG A 661 51.56 -18.34 8.98
N ARG A 662 51.29 -17.03 9.04
CA ARG A 662 52.39 -16.06 8.99
C ARG A 662 53.18 -16.27 10.27
N ASN A 663 54.39 -16.83 10.14
CA ASN A 663 55.35 -16.82 11.22
C ASN A 663 55.49 -15.37 11.70
N PRO A 664 55.37 -15.08 13.01
CA PRO A 664 55.46 -13.73 13.54
C PRO A 664 56.85 -13.08 13.34
N PHE A 665 57.83 -13.84 12.83
CA PHE A 665 59.16 -13.36 12.49
C PHE A 665 59.51 -13.72 11.05
N SER A 666 59.17 -12.85 10.10
CA SER A 666 59.66 -12.89 8.72
C SER A 666 60.51 -11.63 8.49
N THR A 667 61.74 -11.64 9.02
CA THR A 667 62.76 -10.65 8.69
C THR A 667 63.46 -11.06 7.39
N ASN A 668 62.86 -10.70 6.25
CA ASN A 668 63.51 -10.80 4.93
C ASN A 668 64.45 -9.60 4.73
N TRP A 669 65.56 -9.53 5.48
CA TRP A 669 66.55 -8.45 5.29
C TRP A 669 67.85 -8.93 4.62
N TYR A 670 68.09 -10.25 4.55
CA TYR A 670 69.09 -10.82 3.66
C TYR A 670 68.79 -12.30 3.41
N ASN A 671 69.04 -12.77 2.19
CA ASN A 671 68.97 -14.20 1.83
C ASN A 671 70.31 -14.56 1.18
N VAL A 672 71.03 -15.54 1.73
CA VAL A 672 72.26 -16.08 1.13
C VAL A 672 71.93 -17.39 0.46
N GLU A 673 71.82 -17.34 -0.87
CA GLU A 673 71.77 -18.54 -1.69
C GLU A 673 73.20 -19.01 -1.98
N LYS A 674 73.52 -20.24 -1.57
CA LYS A 674 74.71 -20.96 -2.04
C LYS A 674 74.41 -21.56 -3.40
N ILE A 675 74.89 -20.93 -4.47
CA ILE A 675 74.95 -21.54 -5.79
C ILE A 675 76.16 -22.50 -5.79
N LYS A 676 75.91 -23.81 -5.92
CA LYS A 676 76.94 -24.78 -6.30
C LYS A 676 77.11 -24.70 -7.82
N LEU A 677 78.24 -24.18 -8.27
CA LEU A 677 78.71 -24.39 -9.64
C LEU A 677 79.60 -25.63 -9.63
N TYR A 678 79.07 -26.78 -10.07
CA TYR A 678 79.78 -27.88 -10.75
C TYR A 678 78.77 -28.80 -11.43
#